data_AF-A0A956X4L7-F1
#
_entry.id   AF-A0A956X4L7-F1
#
_cell.length_a   1.000
_cell.length_b   1.000
_cell.length_c   1.000
_cell.angle_alpha   90.00
_cell.angle_beta   90.00
_cell.angle_gamma   90.00
#
_symmetry.space_group_name_H-M   'P 1'
#
loop_
_entity.id
_entity.type
_entity.pdbx_description
1 polymer ?
#
loop_
_entity_poly.entity_id
_entity_poly.type
_entity_poly.pdbx_seq_one_letter_code
_entity_poly.pdbx_strand_id
1 'polypeptide(L)'
;INDARKLLAELKKLSRTQGDLSKRDRWVVDLEPKGQDPRWTIVLRAMISQTSAAPTPLSYNATAESTLSCLFLFDAVIALRSDLTFLMAVRGWINTNYHDFDSNIDNLRSSPLFSGFVLLSPRQKRFLAHLASNPDGKVGPHPPLPGFVKSAIENAQFSATLLIEPGLLHYELGWPNMLRWDGKVGPLAVEIRGGFIFRISRSELVMGSSVMARGTLDIEAGFSAGIFGVSISAYAEVAYGARYIGVISFEDFGGGSAVYAGIGLELFIDIAIAFWIKFAFFKKTFRFSVGIGFTASLELGIIGDGLPGLRGTGTIALKAMGRSLRFNIDIGVNTSAVAEARERTESFLQIGLESSEVDRLPGIDPQPTSRQTAQATRTFSYSPTVSEAALSQAVEKSIRSDFVHLGHVAATREIVGGFSAPNYSIFILKAAQNPSHETNAYYFVLFPQGERVNRETNEIVMEPGFFPVPPREDLEITADFELTIPPWDGADDELFDLERFDPKLNKWVKCSLSSTAVSTFAWQANWEQKILAGGEKYSPEQLGVNGRPKEGEVPLAENVSLTLREYLQDAFVKDDETIGTPIGDPLIPGQSELIVDDRVQNPTENAFEAAVRGAVTQFRGSPFFKRDENFEYDRVLGKAFAANTSIYASPTTDLTNHETVVQMQQTMQADQLRGAIIQDLIADIRSYAEAANPDVIATSVPFQLGVVFRVTGNRMPEWLEEVVAGNAIPTIRQRLHPEASKVSDEIREVRTFNVRQANFTTNPPRFERVKHYADANTIAITWDLTWDQSATYGYTPSQADPEHHLLHYIVRRRSLDRPEQDRIYSVSAVEVLHREAGDDGNDLLKTLRPRFQLVDQFNQETLAEQAVLPATGLSYYYAITPVDFAGNVGRPLTLVATRYPTDPPQVPTDGECIITYRLTEDETVPTGKTYDVPRLVSPARIHVTWTEPSSTNERSTPGIAQYRLLFRQDQVLPMGSYGLDSMTQGSKAKTLPSSFATPRPFDITIDLDPSGSRGNRQAEIPLSSLTSAGVFPSNDGFWRGESWQIFFQTVSLAGVPSALAPVGIFLRFEADNSPGPDAAVAESEREEKRPAELEWLPVPTQLPFLPPEDQRVIVGTAHFPMPDSSTPLVFDLQGRFGHSLDIVRYHSHPKGIRCLRLRWNQGPSHLPNYPLSMNAGYHVLELDIDAHTTQTFLDKELLGKALRTIQDVQLLPANDLTLTPADT
;
A
#
# COMPACT_ATOMS: atom_id res chain seq x y z
N ILE A 1 12.15 31.49 30.45
CA ILE A 1 13.26 30.51 30.36
C ILE A 1 13.70 30.48 28.90
N ASN A 2 14.93 30.90 28.59
CA ASN A 2 15.41 30.97 27.19
C ASN A 2 15.99 29.64 26.70
N ASP A 3 16.55 28.85 27.62
CA ASP A 3 17.08 27.51 27.38
C ASP A 3 15.95 26.50 27.12
N ALA A 4 15.93 25.93 25.92
CA ALA A 4 14.91 24.99 25.47
C ALA A 4 14.87 23.70 26.32
N ARG A 5 16.01 23.20 26.81
CA ARG A 5 16.06 21.99 27.65
C ARG A 5 15.43 22.24 29.02
N LYS A 6 15.72 23.39 29.63
CA LYS A 6 15.11 23.80 30.91
C LYS A 6 13.61 24.04 30.75
N LEU A 7 13.19 24.64 29.64
CA LEU A 7 11.78 24.86 29.34
C LEU A 7 11.04 23.54 29.15
N LEU A 8 11.60 22.61 28.36
CA LEU A 8 11.07 21.26 28.15
C LEU A 8 10.92 20.51 29.48
N ALA A 9 11.93 20.55 30.35
CA ALA A 9 11.89 19.89 31.66
C ALA A 9 10.77 20.44 32.57
N GLU A 10 10.60 21.76 32.63
CA GLU A 10 9.53 22.39 33.41
C GLU A 10 8.14 22.09 32.83
N LEU A 11 7.96 22.20 31.51
CA LEU A 11 6.69 21.90 30.87
C LEU A 11 6.32 20.42 30.94
N LYS A 12 7.31 19.51 30.90
CA LYS A 12 7.12 18.07 31.14
C LYS A 12 6.61 17.81 32.55
N LYS A 13 7.22 18.45 33.56
CA LYS A 13 6.75 18.39 34.95
C LYS A 13 5.30 18.87 35.09
N LEU A 14 4.96 19.99 34.44
CA LEU A 14 3.61 20.54 34.44
C LEU A 14 2.59 19.66 33.70
N SER A 15 2.98 19.04 32.57
CA SER A 15 2.09 18.16 31.80
C SER A 15 1.65 16.91 32.57
N ARG A 16 2.49 16.43 33.49
CA ARG A 16 2.15 15.29 34.38
C ARG A 16 1.15 15.68 35.48
N THR A 17 1.19 16.93 35.94
CA THR A 17 0.35 17.40 37.04
C THR A 17 -0.61 18.48 36.55
N GLN A 18 -1.84 18.10 36.21
CA GLN A 18 -2.87 19.09 35.91
C GLN A 18 -3.50 19.61 37.20
N GLY A 19 -3.42 20.92 37.40
CA GLY A 19 -4.05 21.61 38.52
C GLY A 19 -5.56 21.68 38.40
N ASP A 20 -6.23 21.86 39.53
CA ASP A 20 -7.66 22.11 39.59
C ASP A 20 -7.93 23.61 39.39
N LEU A 21 -8.49 23.97 38.22
CA LEU A 21 -8.79 25.37 37.87
C LEU A 21 -9.86 25.99 38.78
N SER A 22 -10.63 25.18 39.52
CA SER A 22 -11.67 25.67 40.43
C SER A 22 -11.09 26.30 41.71
N LYS A 23 -9.82 26.05 42.03
CA LYS A 23 -9.20 26.56 43.26
C LYS A 23 -8.49 27.90 43.03
N ARG A 24 -8.86 28.91 43.82
CA ARG A 24 -8.35 30.29 43.71
C ARG A 24 -6.84 30.40 43.92
N ASP A 25 -6.24 29.54 44.75
CA ASP A 25 -4.79 29.48 45.02
C ASP A 25 -3.96 29.07 43.79
N ARG A 26 -4.60 28.51 42.76
CA ARG A 26 -3.96 28.17 41.47
C ARG A 26 -3.89 29.33 40.49
N TRP A 27 -4.56 30.44 40.79
CA TRP A 27 -4.53 31.66 39.99
C TRP A 27 -3.54 32.65 40.62
N VAL A 28 -2.34 32.73 40.06
CA VAL A 28 -1.33 33.73 40.44
C VAL A 28 -1.51 34.95 39.55
N VAL A 29 -1.40 36.16 40.12
CA VAL A 29 -1.36 37.40 39.33
C VAL A 29 -0.06 37.43 38.54
N ASP A 30 -0.15 37.46 37.21
CA ASP A 30 0.99 37.61 36.30
C ASP A 30 1.53 39.04 36.42
N LEU A 31 2.40 39.28 37.40
CA LEU A 31 3.00 40.59 37.66
C LEU A 31 4.15 40.81 36.67
N GLU A 32 3.84 41.51 35.58
CA GLU A 32 4.84 41.93 34.61
C GLU A 32 5.84 42.93 35.23
N PRO A 33 7.09 43.00 34.71
CA PRO A 33 8.07 44.00 35.14
C PRO A 33 7.52 45.43 35.01
N LYS A 34 7.93 46.34 35.91
CA LYS A 34 7.52 47.75 35.89
C LYS A 34 7.62 48.35 34.47
N GLY A 35 6.49 48.80 33.92
CA GLY A 35 6.40 49.45 32.61
C GLY A 35 5.88 48.60 31.45
N GLN A 36 5.48 47.34 31.68
CA GLN A 36 4.77 46.52 30.70
C GLN A 36 3.26 46.46 31.03
N ASP A 37 2.43 46.41 29.98
CA ASP A 37 0.98 46.29 30.13
C ASP A 37 0.60 44.99 30.84
N PRO A 38 -0.40 45.02 31.75
CA PRO A 38 -0.88 43.82 32.41
C PRO A 38 -1.44 42.83 31.39
N ARG A 39 -0.93 41.59 31.42
CA ARG A 39 -1.39 40.52 30.54
C ARG A 39 -2.46 39.68 31.22
N TRP A 40 -3.45 39.28 30.44
CA TRP A 40 -4.48 38.34 30.88
C TRP A 40 -4.27 36.97 30.21
N THR A 41 -4.70 35.92 30.89
CA THR A 41 -4.66 34.54 30.38
C THR A 41 -6.04 33.91 30.53
N ILE A 42 -6.60 33.40 29.44
CA ILE A 42 -7.80 32.55 29.45
C ILE A 42 -7.33 31.11 29.59
N VAL A 43 -7.89 30.37 30.54
CA VAL A 43 -7.59 28.95 30.75
C VAL A 43 -8.88 28.14 30.68
N LEU A 44 -8.88 27.09 29.87
CA LEU A 44 -9.94 26.11 29.71
C LEU A 44 -9.40 24.74 30.11
N ARG A 45 -10.23 23.91 30.74
CA ARG A 45 -9.98 22.48 30.87
C ARG A 45 -11.06 21.71 30.11
N ALA A 46 -10.64 20.79 29.26
CA ALA A 46 -11.52 19.99 28.44
C ALA A 46 -11.20 18.51 28.64
N MET A 47 -12.24 17.70 28.75
CA MET A 47 -12.16 16.25 28.67
C MET A 47 -12.61 15.84 27.27
N ILE A 48 -11.71 15.24 26.50
CA ILE A 48 -11.95 14.86 25.10
C ILE A 48 -11.98 13.33 25.04
N SER A 49 -13.14 12.74 24.80
CA SER A 49 -13.29 11.31 24.55
C SER A 49 -13.60 11.06 23.07
N GLN A 50 -13.19 9.91 22.54
CA GLN A 50 -13.57 9.50 21.18
C GLN A 50 -15.08 9.31 21.04
N THR A 51 -15.70 8.76 22.08
CA THR A 51 -17.12 8.42 22.11
C THR A 51 -17.74 8.89 23.43
N SER A 52 -19.01 9.27 23.41
CA SER A 52 -19.80 9.52 24.61
C SER A 52 -21.25 9.11 24.37
N ALA A 53 -21.90 8.56 25.39
CA ALA A 53 -23.32 8.23 25.40
C ALA A 53 -24.20 9.41 25.87
N ALA A 54 -23.60 10.59 26.11
CA ALA A 54 -24.31 11.82 26.45
C ALA A 54 -25.07 12.37 25.22
N PRO A 55 -26.41 12.43 25.22
CA PRO A 55 -27.17 12.96 24.08
C PRO A 55 -27.06 14.49 23.94
N THR A 56 -26.67 15.18 25.02
CA THR A 56 -26.37 16.62 25.03
C THR A 56 -25.21 16.90 26.00
N PRO A 57 -24.48 18.03 25.86
CA PRO A 57 -23.40 18.42 26.77
C PRO A 57 -23.80 18.60 28.25
N LEU A 58 -25.11 18.64 28.53
CA LEU A 58 -25.66 18.84 29.88
C LEU A 58 -26.26 17.57 30.50
N SER A 59 -26.30 16.46 29.76
CA SER A 59 -26.97 15.22 30.19
C SER A 59 -25.99 14.04 30.15
N TYR A 60 -25.72 13.44 31.31
CA TYR A 60 -24.84 12.28 31.44
C TYR A 60 -25.66 10.99 31.63
N ASN A 61 -25.40 9.96 30.82
CA ASN A 61 -26.03 8.64 30.94
C ASN A 61 -25.02 7.61 31.43
N ALA A 62 -24.90 7.45 32.75
CA ALA A 62 -23.90 6.59 33.37
C ALA A 62 -23.97 5.11 32.95
N THR A 63 -25.18 4.57 32.72
CA THR A 63 -25.37 3.16 32.37
C THR A 63 -24.95 2.86 30.94
N ALA A 64 -25.21 3.77 30.01
CA ALA A 64 -24.75 3.62 28.63
C ALA A 64 -23.25 3.90 28.52
N GLU A 65 -22.72 4.84 29.30
CA GLU A 65 -21.30 5.18 29.28
C GLU A 65 -20.40 4.05 29.83
N SER A 66 -20.86 3.29 30.82
CA SER A 66 -20.06 2.25 31.49
C SER A 66 -19.68 1.07 30.59
N THR A 67 -20.44 0.81 29.53
CA THR A 67 -20.20 -0.28 28.57
C THR A 67 -19.63 0.21 27.24
N LEU A 68 -19.48 1.53 27.08
CA LEU A 68 -19.06 2.14 25.83
C LEU A 68 -17.57 1.90 25.58
N SER A 69 -17.24 1.39 24.40
CA SER A 69 -15.84 1.22 23.97
C SER A 69 -15.27 2.57 23.54
N CYS A 70 -14.15 2.99 24.14
CA CYS A 70 -13.53 4.29 23.87
C CYS A 70 -12.02 4.13 23.74
N LEU A 71 -11.48 4.31 22.53
CA LEU A 71 -10.06 4.04 22.24
C LEU A 71 -9.14 5.03 22.96
N PHE A 72 -9.55 6.29 23.11
CA PHE A 72 -8.75 7.30 23.80
C PHE A 72 -9.60 8.31 24.58
N LEU A 73 -9.02 8.78 25.68
CA LEU A 73 -9.54 9.83 26.54
C LEU A 73 -8.41 10.81 26.85
N PHE A 74 -8.64 12.11 26.68
CA PHE A 74 -7.64 13.17 26.90
C PHE A 74 -8.14 14.24 27.86
N ASP A 75 -7.42 14.45 28.96
CA ASP A 75 -7.60 15.59 29.85
C ASP A 75 -6.65 16.69 29.38
N ALA A 76 -7.21 17.75 28.82
CA ALA A 76 -6.48 18.85 28.22
C ALA A 76 -6.71 20.14 29.02
N VAL A 77 -5.61 20.81 29.40
CA VAL A 77 -5.63 22.17 29.94
C VAL A 77 -5.08 23.08 28.86
N ILE A 78 -5.92 23.98 28.35
CA ILE A 78 -5.61 24.91 27.28
C ILE A 78 -5.55 26.32 27.88
N ALA A 79 -4.44 27.02 27.67
CA ALA A 79 -4.22 28.39 28.09
C ALA A 79 -3.88 29.26 26.88
N LEU A 80 -4.59 30.36 26.73
CA LEU A 80 -4.32 31.40 25.74
C LEU A 80 -4.02 32.71 26.47
N ARG A 81 -2.79 33.21 26.32
CA ARG A 81 -2.38 34.49 26.87
C ARG A 81 -2.64 35.62 25.87
N SER A 82 -2.82 36.84 26.37
CA SER A 82 -3.08 38.03 25.56
C SER A 82 -2.00 38.37 24.51
N ASP A 83 -0.80 37.80 24.61
CA ASP A 83 0.26 37.92 23.60
C ASP A 83 0.23 36.81 22.54
N LEU A 84 -0.91 36.13 22.41
CA LEU A 84 -1.16 34.98 21.54
C LEU A 84 -0.28 33.76 21.85
N THR A 85 0.34 33.71 23.04
CA THR A 85 0.99 32.48 23.50
C THR A 85 -0.07 31.45 23.84
N PHE A 86 -0.06 30.34 23.13
CA PHE A 86 -0.94 29.20 23.31
C PHE A 86 -0.16 28.06 23.98
N LEU A 87 -0.69 27.54 25.08
CA LEU A 87 -0.18 26.36 25.76
C LEU A 87 -1.33 25.36 25.91
N MET A 88 -1.15 24.14 25.43
CA MET A 88 -2.05 23.03 25.70
C MET A 88 -1.25 21.93 26.38
N ALA A 89 -1.61 21.54 27.60
CA ALA A 89 -1.04 20.39 28.30
C ALA A 89 -2.06 19.26 28.34
N VAL A 90 -1.69 18.06 27.91
CA VAL A 90 -2.59 16.90 27.76
C VAL A 90 -2.10 15.72 28.57
N ARG A 91 -3.03 15.01 29.21
CA ARG A 91 -2.85 13.67 29.78
C ARG A 91 -3.79 12.72 29.06
N GLY A 92 -3.30 11.56 28.66
CA GLY A 92 -4.06 10.62 27.85
C GLY A 92 -4.11 9.21 28.41
N TRP A 93 -5.25 8.58 28.18
CA TRP A 93 -5.52 7.17 28.45
C TRP A 93 -5.97 6.51 27.16
N ILE A 94 -5.63 5.22 27.02
CA ILE A 94 -6.10 4.37 25.94
C ILE A 94 -7.08 3.35 26.53
N ASN A 95 -8.07 2.96 25.74
CA ASN A 95 -9.12 2.00 26.10
C ASN A 95 -9.85 2.36 27.41
N THR A 96 -10.10 3.66 27.60
CA THR A 96 -10.72 4.21 28.80
C THR A 96 -11.88 5.09 28.37
N ASN A 97 -13.09 4.76 28.80
CA ASN A 97 -14.26 5.63 28.63
C ASN A 97 -14.37 6.63 29.79
N TYR A 98 -15.29 7.58 29.69
CA TYR A 98 -15.45 8.61 30.73
C TYR A 98 -15.90 8.01 32.07
N HIS A 99 -16.74 6.97 32.05
CA HIS A 99 -17.21 6.30 33.25
C HIS A 99 -16.07 5.64 34.04
N ASP A 100 -15.14 4.93 33.40
CA ASP A 100 -13.99 4.27 34.02
C ASP A 100 -13.03 5.28 34.67
N PHE A 101 -12.87 6.43 34.01
CA PHE A 101 -12.08 7.55 34.53
C PHE A 101 -12.76 8.24 35.73
N ASP A 102 -14.08 8.48 35.65
CA ASP A 102 -14.83 9.13 36.71
C ASP A 102 -14.99 8.22 37.95
N SER A 103 -15.29 6.94 37.75
CA SER A 103 -15.33 5.93 38.82
C SER A 103 -13.94 5.56 39.35
N ASN A 104 -12.87 6.02 38.70
CA ASN A 104 -11.46 5.83 39.08
C ASN A 104 -11.09 4.34 39.27
N ILE A 105 -11.51 3.50 38.33
CA ILE A 105 -11.17 2.07 38.32
C ILE A 105 -9.65 1.92 38.30
N ASP A 106 -9.11 1.02 39.14
CA ASP A 106 -7.67 0.73 39.23
C ASP A 106 -6.73 1.94 39.38
N ASN A 107 -7.22 3.05 39.94
CA ASN A 107 -6.51 4.33 40.03
C ASN A 107 -6.13 4.95 38.66
N LEU A 108 -6.93 4.69 37.61
CA LEU A 108 -6.72 5.22 36.26
C LEU A 108 -6.53 6.75 36.25
N ARG A 109 -7.28 7.50 37.06
CA ARG A 109 -7.22 8.97 37.09
C ARG A 109 -5.82 9.53 37.42
N SER A 110 -5.05 8.81 38.22
CA SER A 110 -3.68 9.17 38.60
C SER A 110 -2.60 8.54 37.72
N SER A 111 -2.96 7.62 36.82
CA SER A 111 -2.05 6.81 36.02
C SER A 111 -2.28 6.98 34.51
N PRO A 112 -2.18 8.20 33.95
CA PRO A 112 -2.28 8.42 32.51
C PRO A 112 -1.18 7.68 31.76
N LEU A 113 -1.53 7.02 30.66
CA LEU A 113 -0.59 6.27 29.82
C LEU A 113 0.47 7.21 29.23
N PHE A 114 0.08 8.40 28.81
CA PHE A 114 0.99 9.43 28.30
C PHE A 114 0.61 10.83 28.73
N SER A 115 1.58 11.73 28.70
CA SER A 115 1.39 13.15 28.94
C SER A 115 2.26 13.97 28.00
N GLY A 116 1.77 15.13 27.60
CA GLY A 116 2.45 15.99 26.65
C GLY A 116 1.96 17.41 26.71
N PHE A 117 2.55 18.26 25.87
CA PHE A 117 2.13 19.63 25.72
C PHE A 117 2.45 20.18 24.32
N VAL A 118 1.74 21.23 23.94
CA VAL A 118 1.99 22.04 22.76
C VAL A 118 2.10 23.49 23.22
N LEU A 119 3.20 24.15 22.89
CA LEU A 119 3.47 25.55 23.16
C LEU A 119 3.72 26.27 21.84
N LEU A 120 2.87 27.23 21.50
CA LEU A 120 3.09 28.18 20.43
C LEU A 120 3.27 29.56 21.06
N SER A 121 4.45 30.17 20.89
CA SER A 121 4.72 31.52 21.39
C SER A 121 5.16 32.41 20.23
N PRO A 122 4.25 33.24 19.68
CA PRO A 122 4.57 34.19 18.63
C PRO A 122 5.69 35.17 19.04
N ARG A 123 5.69 35.61 20.30
CA ARG A 123 6.72 36.49 20.87
C ARG A 123 8.12 35.85 20.85
N GLN A 124 8.23 34.56 21.16
CA GLN A 124 9.50 33.84 21.10
C GLN A 124 9.82 33.30 19.69
N LYS A 125 8.88 33.46 18.73
CA LYS A 125 8.91 32.81 17.41
C LYS A 125 9.14 31.30 17.51
N ARG A 126 8.51 30.66 18.50
CA ARG A 126 8.78 29.28 18.88
C ARG A 126 7.51 28.45 18.84
N PHE A 127 7.60 27.28 18.23
CA PHE A 127 6.64 26.20 18.39
C PHE A 127 7.35 25.00 19.00
N LEU A 128 6.82 24.48 20.11
CA LEU A 128 7.37 23.34 20.84
C LEU A 128 6.22 22.39 21.16
N ALA A 129 6.26 21.18 20.63
CA ALA A 129 5.36 20.10 20.97
C ALA A 129 6.14 18.93 21.56
N HIS A 130 5.61 18.33 22.62
CA HIS A 130 6.23 17.19 23.30
C HIS A 130 5.17 16.19 23.74
N LEU A 131 5.44 14.90 23.59
CA LEU A 131 4.59 13.82 24.06
C LEU A 131 5.46 12.67 24.58
N ALA A 132 5.22 12.23 25.81
CA ALA A 132 5.95 11.12 26.40
C ALA A 132 5.02 10.16 27.14
N SER A 133 5.30 8.86 27.08
CA SER A 133 4.61 7.90 27.94
C SER A 133 5.07 8.01 29.39
N ASN A 134 4.23 7.54 30.31
CA ASN A 134 4.53 7.53 31.74
C ASN A 134 4.88 6.11 32.20
N PRO A 135 5.93 5.95 33.05
CA PRO A 135 6.36 4.64 33.53
C PRO A 135 5.29 3.85 34.29
N ASP A 136 4.37 4.56 34.98
CA ASP A 136 3.27 3.97 35.76
C ASP A 136 1.91 4.09 35.04
N GLY A 137 1.93 4.26 33.71
CA GLY A 137 0.75 4.41 32.88
C GLY A 137 -0.06 3.12 32.80
N LYS A 138 -1.39 3.22 32.87
CA LYS A 138 -2.28 2.07 32.78
C LYS A 138 -3.19 2.14 31.57
N VAL A 139 -3.50 0.97 31.01
CA VAL A 139 -4.50 0.84 29.94
C VAL A 139 -5.85 0.47 30.56
N GLY A 140 -6.90 1.15 30.12
CA GLY A 140 -8.25 0.90 30.60
C GLY A 140 -8.86 -0.40 30.06
N PRO A 141 -10.02 -0.82 30.59
CA PRO A 141 -10.65 -2.09 30.27
C PRO A 141 -11.53 -2.07 29.00
N HIS A 142 -11.79 -0.91 28.38
CA HIS A 142 -12.79 -0.77 27.31
C HIS A 142 -12.24 -0.09 26.04
N PRO A 143 -12.05 -0.81 24.92
CA PRO A 143 -12.40 -2.23 24.71
C PRO A 143 -11.44 -3.21 25.41
N PRO A 144 -11.89 -4.44 25.69
CA PRO A 144 -11.07 -5.46 26.34
C PRO A 144 -9.90 -5.87 25.44
N LEU A 145 -8.69 -5.85 25.98
CA LEU A 145 -7.47 -6.30 25.30
C LEU A 145 -6.99 -7.63 25.88
N PRO A 146 -6.36 -8.51 25.06
CA PRO A 146 -5.61 -9.64 25.57
C PRO A 146 -4.52 -9.18 26.56
N GLY A 147 -4.30 -9.95 27.62
CA GLY A 147 -3.36 -9.57 28.69
C GLY A 147 -1.96 -9.26 28.19
N PHE A 148 -1.45 -9.98 27.19
CA PHE A 148 -0.13 -9.72 26.61
C PHE A 148 -0.07 -8.39 25.85
N VAL A 149 -1.15 -7.98 25.17
CA VAL A 149 -1.22 -6.69 24.46
C VAL A 149 -1.26 -5.55 25.46
N LYS A 150 -2.04 -5.71 26.54
CA LYS A 150 -2.09 -4.74 27.64
C LYS A 150 -0.70 -4.54 28.26
N SER A 151 -0.02 -5.63 28.62
CA SER A 151 1.35 -5.55 29.16
C SER A 151 2.36 -4.98 28.17
N ALA A 152 2.24 -5.29 26.88
CA ALA A 152 3.12 -4.73 25.86
C ALA A 152 2.98 -3.20 25.70
N ILE A 153 1.75 -2.69 25.79
CA ILE A 153 1.48 -1.24 25.74
C ILE A 153 1.93 -0.54 27.02
N GLU A 154 1.68 -1.14 28.19
CA GLU A 154 2.10 -0.58 29.49
C GLU A 154 3.63 -0.55 29.64
N ASN A 155 4.34 -1.51 29.05
CA ASN A 155 5.81 -1.55 29.06
C ASN A 155 6.47 -0.69 27.96
N ALA A 156 5.69 -0.04 27.09
CA ALA A 156 6.23 0.80 26.03
C ALA A 156 6.56 2.22 26.56
N GLN A 157 7.85 2.56 26.55
CA GLN A 157 8.35 3.89 26.88
C GLN A 157 8.70 4.65 25.60
N PHE A 158 8.08 5.80 25.35
CA PHE A 158 8.44 6.64 24.22
C PHE A 158 8.42 8.11 24.60
N SER A 159 9.12 8.91 23.81
CA SER A 159 9.14 10.35 23.97
C SER A 159 9.38 10.99 22.61
N ALA A 160 8.56 11.95 22.25
CA ALA A 160 8.57 12.62 20.95
C ALA A 160 8.58 14.13 21.17
N THR A 161 9.52 14.83 20.54
CA THR A 161 9.67 16.28 20.65
C THR A 161 9.80 16.91 19.27
N LEU A 162 9.04 17.97 19.03
CA LEU A 162 9.10 18.82 17.84
C LEU A 162 9.34 20.27 18.28
N LEU A 163 10.46 20.84 17.85
CA LEU A 163 10.85 22.22 18.09
C LEU A 163 11.04 22.94 16.75
N ILE A 164 10.35 24.06 16.57
CA ILE A 164 10.46 24.94 15.41
C ILE A 164 10.80 26.35 15.89
N GLU A 165 11.91 26.89 15.40
CA GLU A 165 12.38 28.26 15.60
C GLU A 165 12.90 28.84 14.26
N PRO A 166 13.14 30.15 14.13
CA PRO A 166 13.62 30.74 12.88
C PRO A 166 14.99 30.20 12.44
N GLY A 167 14.97 29.28 11.48
CA GLY A 167 16.16 28.57 10.97
C GLY A 167 16.52 27.31 11.76
N LEU A 168 15.59 26.76 12.56
CA LEU A 168 15.73 25.45 13.20
C LEU A 168 14.40 24.70 13.12
N LEU A 169 14.43 23.52 12.51
CA LEU A 169 13.41 22.48 12.62
C LEU A 169 14.08 21.28 13.29
N HIS A 170 13.60 20.88 14.46
CA HIS A 170 14.15 19.76 15.21
C HIS A 170 13.02 18.81 15.60
N TYR A 171 13.08 17.59 15.11
CA TYR A 171 12.19 16.51 15.45
C TYR A 171 13.01 15.34 16.01
N GLU A 172 12.61 14.84 17.17
CA GLU A 172 13.20 13.64 17.75
C GLU A 172 12.10 12.71 18.27
N LEU A 173 12.27 11.41 18.04
CA LEU A 173 11.49 10.34 18.64
C LEU A 173 12.47 9.47 19.42
N GLY A 174 12.54 9.67 20.73
CA GLY A 174 13.34 8.86 21.62
C GLY A 174 14.85 8.94 21.35
N TRP A 175 15.36 10.01 20.74
CA TRP A 175 16.76 10.05 20.34
C TRP A 175 17.74 10.12 21.54
N PRO A 176 18.85 9.35 21.52
CA PRO A 176 19.12 8.21 20.66
C PRO A 176 18.51 6.88 21.15
N ASN A 177 18.23 6.70 22.44
CA ASN A 177 17.78 5.41 23.03
C ASN A 177 16.68 5.56 24.12
N MET A 178 15.78 6.51 23.94
CA MET A 178 14.65 6.82 24.84
C MET A 178 13.31 6.24 24.36
N LEU A 179 13.24 5.67 23.15
CA LEU A 179 12.19 4.71 22.80
C LEU A 179 12.61 3.37 23.41
N ARG A 180 11.83 2.81 24.33
CA ARG A 180 12.15 1.57 25.02
C ARG A 180 10.94 0.66 25.11
N TRP A 181 11.20 -0.62 25.11
CA TRP A 181 10.21 -1.65 25.37
C TRP A 181 10.89 -2.79 26.10
N ASP A 182 10.32 -3.20 27.23
CA ASP A 182 10.81 -4.35 27.98
C ASP A 182 9.72 -5.40 28.17
N GLY A 183 10.11 -6.67 28.13
CA GLY A 183 9.21 -7.80 28.22
C GLY A 183 9.87 -9.02 28.84
N LYS A 184 9.07 -9.84 29.51
CA LYS A 184 9.50 -11.14 30.03
C LYS A 184 8.61 -12.25 29.51
N VAL A 185 9.21 -13.26 28.88
CA VAL A 185 8.54 -14.48 28.42
C VAL A 185 9.22 -15.66 29.09
N GLY A 186 8.64 -16.13 30.20
CA GLY A 186 9.28 -17.14 31.06
C GLY A 186 10.62 -16.63 31.63
N PRO A 187 11.73 -17.39 31.49
CA PRO A 187 13.06 -16.98 31.96
C PRO A 187 13.77 -15.98 31.02
N LEU A 188 13.22 -15.71 29.84
CA LEU A 188 13.78 -14.76 28.88
C LEU A 188 13.28 -13.34 29.19
N ALA A 189 14.20 -12.42 29.46
CA ALA A 189 13.93 -10.99 29.51
C ALA A 189 14.51 -10.32 28.27
N VAL A 190 13.70 -9.51 27.59
CA VAL A 190 14.07 -8.75 26.39
C VAL A 190 13.88 -7.26 26.67
N GLU A 191 14.87 -6.46 26.28
CA GLU A 191 14.85 -5.02 26.34
C GLU A 191 15.23 -4.47 24.95
N ILE A 192 14.33 -3.74 24.31
CA ILE A 192 14.57 -3.05 23.05
C ILE A 192 14.64 -1.55 23.35
N ARG A 193 15.64 -0.87 22.81
CA ARG A 193 15.80 0.58 22.85
C ARG A 193 15.99 1.13 21.44
N GLY A 194 15.63 2.37 21.22
CA GLY A 194 15.95 3.05 19.97
C GLY A 194 15.62 4.52 19.98
N GLY A 195 15.75 5.12 18.82
CA GLY A 195 15.43 6.51 18.61
C GLY A 195 15.69 6.99 17.20
N PHE A 196 15.08 8.12 16.87
CA PHE A 196 15.18 8.78 15.58
C PHE A 196 15.35 10.30 15.76
N ILE A 197 16.18 10.92 14.94
CA ILE A 197 16.35 12.37 14.87
C ILE A 197 16.28 12.86 13.43
N PHE A 198 15.59 13.99 13.26
CA PHE A 198 15.58 14.78 12.04
C PHE A 198 15.70 16.26 12.42
N ARG A 199 16.81 16.89 12.05
CA ARG A 199 17.09 18.28 12.40
C ARG A 199 17.62 19.04 11.20
N ILE A 200 16.99 20.16 10.86
CA ILE A 200 17.46 21.14 9.88
C ILE A 200 17.79 22.42 10.64
N SER A 201 19.03 22.87 10.54
CA SER A 201 19.45 24.18 11.04
C SER A 201 19.84 25.10 9.87
N ARG A 202 20.44 26.27 10.16
CA ARG A 202 20.96 27.17 9.10
C ARG A 202 22.24 26.64 8.44
N SER A 203 23.02 25.84 9.15
CA SER A 203 24.34 25.38 8.72
C SER A 203 24.36 23.91 8.34
N GLU A 204 23.42 23.10 8.84
CA GLU A 204 23.47 21.65 8.65
C GLU A 204 22.10 20.96 8.70
N LEU A 205 21.99 19.83 7.99
CA LEU A 205 20.94 18.82 8.09
C LEU A 205 21.49 17.58 8.80
N VAL A 206 20.74 17.08 9.79
CA VAL A 206 21.09 15.89 10.58
C VAL A 206 19.93 14.91 10.50
N MET A 207 20.23 13.67 10.15
CA MET A 207 19.26 12.58 10.14
C MET A 207 19.91 11.34 10.77
N GLY A 208 19.21 10.69 11.69
CA GLY A 208 19.77 9.49 12.33
C GLY A 208 18.73 8.56 12.92
N SER A 209 19.09 7.29 12.99
CA SER A 209 18.33 6.21 13.64
C SER A 209 19.25 5.35 14.50
N SER A 210 18.80 4.95 15.68
CA SER A 210 19.51 4.07 16.60
C SER A 210 18.56 3.00 17.08
N VAL A 211 19.00 1.74 17.09
CA VAL A 211 18.24 0.58 17.59
C VAL A 211 19.20 -0.29 18.39
N MET A 212 18.79 -0.73 19.56
CA MET A 212 19.52 -1.63 20.42
C MET A 212 18.56 -2.67 20.99
N ALA A 213 18.99 -3.93 21.06
CA ALA A 213 18.21 -4.99 21.68
C ALA A 213 19.12 -5.77 22.63
N ARG A 214 18.60 -6.10 23.82
CA ARG A 214 19.26 -6.94 24.81
C ARG A 214 18.34 -8.07 25.23
N GLY A 215 18.86 -9.28 25.28
CA GLY A 215 18.17 -10.45 25.77
C GLY A 215 18.99 -11.10 26.87
N THR A 216 18.36 -11.44 27.99
CA THR A 216 18.98 -12.24 29.06
C THR A 216 18.12 -13.45 29.35
N LEU A 217 18.74 -14.62 29.38
CA LEU A 217 18.12 -15.90 29.73
C LEU A 217 18.86 -16.48 30.94
N ASP A 218 18.13 -16.73 32.02
CA ASP A 218 18.68 -17.32 33.24
C ASP A 218 17.87 -18.57 33.63
N ILE A 219 18.52 -19.74 33.59
CA ILE A 219 17.91 -21.03 33.87
C ILE A 219 18.73 -21.72 34.97
N GLU A 220 18.10 -21.96 36.12
CA GLU A 220 18.68 -22.73 37.22
C GLU A 220 17.83 -23.98 37.52
N ALA A 221 18.48 -25.14 37.59
CA ALA A 221 17.85 -26.40 38.00
C ALA A 221 18.78 -27.15 38.95
N GLY A 222 18.26 -27.64 40.07
CA GLY A 222 19.06 -28.33 41.06
C GLY A 222 18.33 -29.45 41.78
N PHE A 223 19.06 -30.50 42.13
CA PHE A 223 18.61 -31.65 42.89
C PHE A 223 19.55 -31.89 44.07
N SER A 224 18.99 -32.11 45.27
CA SER A 224 19.79 -32.39 46.47
C SER A 224 19.24 -33.61 47.21
N ALA A 225 20.09 -34.62 47.39
CA ALA A 225 19.83 -35.86 48.12
C ALA A 225 20.50 -35.87 49.52
N GLY A 226 20.70 -34.70 50.13
CA GLY A 226 21.30 -34.55 51.47
C GLY A 226 22.84 -34.61 51.47
N ILE A 227 23.44 -35.78 51.21
CA ILE A 227 24.91 -35.99 51.21
C ILE A 227 25.53 -35.53 49.88
N PHE A 228 24.76 -35.62 48.79
CA PHE A 228 25.13 -35.23 47.43
C PHE A 228 24.09 -34.27 46.86
N GLY A 229 24.52 -33.29 46.07
CA GLY A 229 23.62 -32.45 45.28
C GLY A 229 24.29 -31.93 44.02
N VAL A 230 23.48 -31.68 43.00
CA VAL A 230 23.87 -31.16 41.69
C VAL A 230 23.01 -29.94 41.38
N SER A 231 23.62 -28.88 40.87
CA SER A 231 22.93 -27.73 40.27
C SER A 231 23.53 -27.45 38.90
N ILE A 232 22.65 -27.23 37.92
CA ILE A 232 22.96 -26.78 36.57
C ILE A 232 22.41 -25.36 36.46
N SER A 233 23.25 -24.42 36.04
CA SER A 233 22.86 -23.06 35.72
C SER A 233 23.33 -22.73 34.30
N ALA A 234 22.43 -22.20 33.49
CA ALA A 234 22.73 -21.68 32.15
C ALA A 234 22.33 -20.21 32.10
N TYR A 235 23.30 -19.35 31.79
CA TYR A 235 23.11 -17.93 31.59
C TYR A 235 23.47 -17.59 30.14
N ALA A 236 22.56 -16.94 29.42
CA ALA A 236 22.85 -16.39 28.10
C ALA A 236 22.47 -14.91 28.05
N GLU A 237 23.35 -14.10 27.49
CA GLU A 237 23.17 -12.67 27.27
C GLU A 237 23.47 -12.37 25.79
N VAL A 238 22.52 -11.72 25.12
CA VAL A 238 22.66 -11.25 23.74
C VAL A 238 22.46 -9.74 23.75
N ALA A 239 23.34 -9.01 23.09
CA ALA A 239 23.17 -7.59 22.83
C ALA A 239 23.42 -7.29 21.35
N TYR A 240 22.45 -6.66 20.70
CA TYR A 240 22.53 -6.18 19.34
C TYR A 240 22.41 -4.66 19.33
N GLY A 241 23.13 -3.98 18.44
CA GLY A 241 22.95 -2.56 18.22
C GLY A 241 23.25 -2.17 16.78
N ALA A 242 22.42 -1.28 16.24
CA ALA A 242 22.62 -0.64 14.95
C ALA A 242 22.39 0.86 15.09
N ARG A 243 23.28 1.67 14.51
CA ARG A 243 23.14 3.12 14.47
C ARG A 243 23.54 3.65 13.12
N TYR A 244 22.76 4.58 12.63
CA TYR A 244 23.00 5.33 11.41
C TYR A 244 22.83 6.81 11.72
N ILE A 245 23.77 7.64 11.29
CA ILE A 245 23.69 9.09 11.41
C ILE A 245 24.39 9.76 10.24
N GLY A 246 23.69 10.68 9.59
CA GLY A 246 24.19 11.52 8.52
C GLY A 246 24.11 12.99 8.92
N VAL A 247 25.17 13.73 8.62
CA VAL A 247 25.28 15.17 8.78
C VAL A 247 25.66 15.74 7.42
N ILE A 248 24.87 16.66 6.91
CA ILE A 248 25.14 17.39 5.68
C ILE A 248 25.36 18.85 6.06
N SER A 249 26.56 19.36 5.84
CA SER A 249 26.87 20.78 6.05
C SER A 249 26.48 21.59 4.81
N PHE A 250 25.76 22.69 5.01
CA PHE A 250 25.38 23.64 3.97
C PHE A 250 26.48 24.67 3.69
N GLU A 251 27.39 24.89 4.64
CA GLU A 251 28.52 25.82 4.47
C GLU A 251 29.70 25.14 3.76
N ASP A 252 29.93 23.86 4.05
CA ASP A 252 31.02 23.06 3.48
C ASP A 252 30.53 21.66 3.13
N PHE A 253 29.92 21.52 1.95
CA PHE A 253 29.29 20.27 1.53
C PHE A 253 30.29 19.12 1.38
N GLY A 254 31.50 19.40 0.89
CA GLY A 254 32.55 18.39 0.69
C GLY A 254 33.33 18.12 1.99
N GLY A 255 33.82 19.15 2.65
CA GLY A 255 34.68 19.00 3.82
C GLY A 255 33.94 18.92 5.15
N GLY A 256 32.64 19.20 5.22
CA GLY A 256 31.85 19.26 6.46
C GLY A 256 30.73 18.21 6.56
N SER A 257 30.41 17.49 5.48
CA SER A 257 29.41 16.42 5.50
C SER A 257 30.01 15.07 5.87
N ALA A 258 29.28 14.26 6.64
CA ALA A 258 29.70 12.92 7.03
C ALA A 258 28.51 11.99 7.25
N VAL A 259 28.67 10.72 6.90
CA VAL A 259 27.72 9.64 7.19
C VAL A 259 28.45 8.55 7.95
N TYR A 260 27.92 8.15 9.09
CA TYR A 260 28.44 7.06 9.91
C TYR A 260 27.33 6.03 10.15
N ALA A 261 27.66 4.76 9.90
CA ALA A 261 26.82 3.62 10.22
C ALA A 261 27.63 2.59 11.01
N GLY A 262 27.05 2.00 12.04
CA GLY A 262 27.67 0.96 12.85
C GLY A 262 26.65 -0.08 13.27
N ILE A 263 26.96 -1.36 13.05
CA ILE A 263 26.19 -2.51 13.50
C ILE A 263 27.12 -3.36 14.37
N GLY A 264 26.61 -3.86 15.49
CA GLY A 264 27.34 -4.80 16.31
C GLY A 264 26.46 -5.74 17.11
N LEU A 265 27.07 -6.88 17.46
CA LEU A 265 26.46 -8.01 18.12
C LEU A 265 27.43 -8.51 19.19
N GLU A 266 26.92 -8.77 20.38
CA GLU A 266 27.59 -9.46 21.49
C GLU A 266 26.70 -10.62 21.93
N LEU A 267 27.29 -11.80 22.10
CA LEU A 267 26.67 -12.98 22.64
C LEU A 267 27.60 -13.55 23.70
N PHE A 268 27.08 -13.79 24.89
CA PHE A 268 27.78 -14.45 25.97
C PHE A 268 26.92 -15.55 26.55
N ILE A 269 27.40 -16.78 26.48
CA ILE A 269 26.75 -17.96 27.06
C ILE A 269 27.70 -18.49 28.13
N ASP A 270 27.21 -18.72 29.35
CA ASP A 270 27.93 -19.37 30.43
C ASP A 270 27.09 -20.51 31.00
N ILE A 271 27.64 -21.72 30.96
CA ILE A 271 27.04 -22.93 31.50
C ILE A 271 27.91 -23.39 32.65
N ALA A 272 27.30 -23.50 33.84
CA ALA A 272 27.99 -24.00 35.01
C ALA A 272 27.24 -25.19 35.63
N ILE A 273 28.02 -26.22 35.97
CA ILE A 273 27.57 -27.39 36.70
C ILE A 273 28.33 -27.39 38.03
N ALA A 274 27.60 -27.32 39.13
CA ALA A 274 28.16 -27.47 40.46
C ALA A 274 27.61 -28.74 41.11
N PHE A 275 28.50 -29.56 41.67
CA PHE A 275 28.09 -30.64 42.55
C PHE A 275 28.82 -30.55 43.88
N TRP A 276 28.10 -30.81 44.97
CA TRP A 276 28.67 -30.77 46.29
C TRP A 276 28.48 -32.08 47.03
N ILE A 277 29.47 -32.42 47.83
CA ILE A 277 29.47 -33.56 48.74
C ILE A 277 29.60 -33.01 50.15
N LYS A 278 28.65 -33.35 51.02
CA LYS A 278 28.61 -32.89 52.41
C LYS A 278 29.02 -34.06 53.33
N PHE A 279 30.20 -33.95 53.94
CA PHE A 279 30.64 -34.81 55.04
C PHE A 279 30.32 -34.12 56.39
N ALA A 280 30.30 -34.88 57.48
CA ALA A 280 29.87 -34.39 58.81
C ALA A 280 30.58 -33.11 59.30
N PHE A 281 31.79 -32.79 58.80
CA PHE A 281 32.57 -31.61 59.21
C PHE A 281 33.03 -30.70 58.05
N PHE A 282 32.78 -31.04 56.78
CA PHE A 282 33.17 -30.19 55.64
C PHE A 282 32.28 -30.44 54.39
N LYS A 283 32.00 -29.36 53.63
CA LYS A 283 31.31 -29.39 52.32
C LYS A 283 32.35 -29.18 51.22
N LYS A 284 32.53 -30.15 50.33
CA LYS A 284 33.38 -29.99 49.14
C LYS A 284 32.49 -29.75 47.92
N THR A 285 32.70 -28.63 47.24
CA THR A 285 31.96 -28.27 46.01
C THR A 285 32.91 -28.31 44.83
N PHE A 286 32.53 -29.02 43.78
CA PHE A 286 33.22 -29.04 42.49
C PHE A 286 32.39 -28.23 41.51
N ARG A 287 33.04 -27.31 40.77
CA ARG A 287 32.38 -26.44 39.79
C ARG A 287 33.06 -26.61 38.44
N PHE A 288 32.26 -26.94 37.44
CA PHE A 288 32.63 -26.98 36.04
C PHE A 288 31.93 -25.80 35.38
N SER A 289 32.66 -25.00 34.61
CA SER A 289 32.08 -23.89 33.85
C SER A 289 32.70 -23.83 32.45
N VAL A 290 31.83 -23.68 31.45
CA VAL A 290 32.19 -23.46 30.06
C VAL A 290 31.40 -22.25 29.59
N GLY A 291 32.09 -21.27 29.02
CA GLY A 291 31.47 -20.09 28.46
C GLY A 291 31.97 -19.79 27.07
N ILE A 292 31.05 -19.34 26.20
CA ILE A 292 31.33 -18.93 24.83
C ILE A 292 30.94 -17.46 24.72
N GLY A 293 31.89 -16.63 24.31
CA GLY A 293 31.68 -15.23 23.99
C GLY A 293 31.90 -15.01 22.49
N PHE A 294 31.01 -14.28 21.86
CA PHE A 294 31.13 -13.87 20.47
C PHE A 294 30.83 -12.38 20.40
N THR A 295 31.68 -11.61 19.73
CA THR A 295 31.40 -10.21 19.39
C THR A 295 31.69 -9.98 17.92
N ALA A 296 30.80 -9.32 17.20
CA ALA A 296 31.01 -8.91 15.82
C ALA A 296 30.59 -7.46 15.65
N SER A 297 31.33 -6.71 14.84
CA SER A 297 31.00 -5.35 14.47
C SER A 297 31.32 -5.04 13.02
N LEU A 298 30.53 -4.14 12.44
CA LEU A 298 30.72 -3.59 11.11
C LEU A 298 30.40 -2.10 11.14
N GLU A 299 31.35 -1.28 10.73
CA GLU A 299 31.27 0.17 10.65
C GLU A 299 31.53 0.65 9.22
N LEU A 300 30.74 1.62 8.78
CA LEU A 300 30.86 2.28 7.48
C LEU A 300 30.90 3.80 7.69
N GLY A 301 31.80 4.48 6.99
CA GLY A 301 31.97 5.92 7.07
C GLY A 301 32.18 6.56 5.71
N ILE A 302 31.50 7.67 5.46
CA ILE A 302 31.62 8.48 4.25
C ILE A 302 31.83 9.92 4.69
N ILE A 303 32.75 10.63 4.03
CA ILE A 303 33.05 12.04 4.30
C ILE A 303 32.96 12.77 2.98
N GLY A 304 32.05 13.75 2.87
CA GLY A 304 31.87 14.52 1.64
C GLY A 304 31.66 13.67 0.38
N ASP A 305 32.50 13.96 -0.62
CA ASP A 305 32.65 13.25 -1.88
C ASP A 305 33.78 12.19 -1.85
N GLY A 306 34.37 11.93 -0.69
CA GLY A 306 35.46 10.98 -0.49
C GLY A 306 35.04 9.51 -0.63
N LEU A 307 36.04 8.64 -0.86
CA LEU A 307 35.83 7.20 -0.95
C LEU A 307 35.26 6.64 0.37
N PRO A 308 34.26 5.74 0.32
CA PRO A 308 33.69 5.12 1.51
C PRO A 308 34.75 4.29 2.26
N GLY A 309 34.68 4.33 3.58
CA GLY A 309 35.44 3.49 4.49
C GLY A 309 34.58 2.37 5.08
N LEU A 310 35.20 1.23 5.33
CA LEU A 310 34.63 0.04 5.96
C LEU A 310 35.59 -0.49 7.03
N ARG A 311 35.09 -0.82 8.22
CA ARG A 311 35.82 -1.47 9.30
C ARG A 311 34.96 -2.56 9.92
N GLY A 312 35.42 -3.80 9.94
CA GLY A 312 34.76 -4.91 10.61
C GLY A 312 35.70 -5.59 11.60
N THR A 313 35.20 -5.93 12.78
CA THR A 313 35.95 -6.67 13.81
C THR A 313 35.11 -7.83 14.34
N GLY A 314 35.74 -8.98 14.59
CA GLY A 314 35.11 -10.17 15.15
C GLY A 314 35.98 -10.78 16.23
N THR A 315 35.42 -11.10 17.40
CA THR A 315 36.11 -11.80 18.48
C THR A 315 35.34 -13.03 18.92
N ILE A 316 36.01 -14.18 18.98
CA ILE A 316 35.49 -15.40 19.59
C ILE A 316 36.30 -15.69 20.86
N ALA A 317 35.62 -15.79 22.00
CA ALA A 317 36.22 -16.10 23.29
C ALA A 317 35.67 -17.43 23.83
N LEU A 318 36.55 -18.39 24.11
CA LEU A 318 36.19 -19.65 24.76
C LEU A 318 36.75 -19.66 26.18
N LYS A 319 35.87 -19.79 27.18
CA LYS A 319 36.23 -19.97 28.60
C LYS A 319 35.94 -21.41 28.99
N ALA A 320 36.91 -22.12 29.52
CA ALA A 320 36.71 -23.46 30.08
C ALA A 320 37.55 -23.61 31.34
N MET A 321 36.92 -23.99 32.46
CA MET A 321 37.61 -24.29 33.73
C MET A 321 38.57 -23.18 34.21
N GLY A 322 38.17 -21.92 34.08
CA GLY A 322 38.99 -20.76 34.51
C GLY A 322 40.13 -20.38 33.55
N ARG A 323 40.26 -21.04 32.40
CA ARG A 323 41.15 -20.65 31.29
C ARG A 323 40.33 -20.00 30.18
N SER A 324 40.88 -18.98 29.52
CA SER A 324 40.21 -18.30 28.40
C SER A 324 41.12 -18.23 27.17
N LEU A 325 40.58 -18.59 26.01
CA LEU A 325 41.18 -18.44 24.69
C LEU A 325 40.39 -17.38 23.92
N ARG A 326 41.06 -16.46 23.22
CA ARG A 326 40.41 -15.40 22.42
C ARG A 326 41.02 -15.37 21.02
N PHE A 327 40.18 -15.32 20.00
CA PHE A 327 40.55 -15.16 18.59
C PHE A 327 39.93 -13.87 18.07
N ASN A 328 40.74 -13.02 17.43
CA ASN A 328 40.31 -11.73 16.88
C ASN A 328 40.53 -11.74 15.36
N ILE A 329 39.57 -11.23 14.61
CA ILE A 329 39.63 -11.03 13.15
C ILE A 329 39.28 -9.57 12.89
N ASP A 330 40.13 -8.87 12.14
CA ASP A 330 39.94 -7.48 11.76
C ASP A 330 40.00 -7.35 10.23
N ILE A 331 39.01 -6.69 9.64
CA ILE A 331 38.90 -6.42 8.19
C ILE A 331 38.68 -4.92 8.01
N GLY A 332 39.40 -4.26 7.11
CA GLY A 332 39.23 -2.82 6.93
C GLY A 332 39.68 -2.31 5.57
N VAL A 333 38.89 -1.39 5.01
CA VAL A 333 39.17 -0.65 3.77
C VAL A 333 38.94 0.83 4.08
N ASN A 334 39.94 1.69 3.85
CA ASN A 334 39.84 3.13 4.17
C ASN A 334 39.28 3.42 5.60
N THR A 335 39.86 2.77 6.61
CA THR A 335 39.40 2.85 8.00
C THR A 335 39.54 4.25 8.62
N SER A 336 40.39 5.11 8.05
CA SER A 336 40.50 6.53 8.41
C SER A 336 39.20 7.29 8.12
N ALA A 337 38.54 7.02 6.99
CA ALA A 337 37.25 7.66 6.68
C ALA A 337 36.14 7.23 7.66
N VAL A 338 36.20 6.00 8.17
CA VAL A 338 35.30 5.53 9.23
C VAL A 338 35.52 6.30 10.54
N ALA A 339 36.78 6.44 10.95
CA ALA A 339 37.12 7.16 12.20
C ALA A 339 36.72 8.63 12.14
N GLU A 340 37.01 9.30 11.03
CA GLU A 340 36.71 10.73 10.86
C GLU A 340 35.20 10.96 10.67
N ALA A 341 34.46 10.10 9.95
CA ALA A 341 33.00 10.19 9.89
C ALA A 341 32.33 9.98 11.27
N ARG A 342 32.88 9.07 12.08
CA ARG A 342 32.42 8.84 13.46
C ARG A 342 32.66 10.06 14.35
N GLU A 343 33.86 10.64 14.31
CA GLU A 343 34.21 11.82 15.10
C GLU A 343 33.32 13.03 14.77
N ARG A 344 33.07 13.27 13.48
CA ARG A 344 32.22 14.38 13.02
C ARG A 344 30.76 14.21 13.44
N THR A 345 30.26 12.99 13.44
CA THR A 345 28.86 12.70 13.80
C THR A 345 28.63 12.56 15.31
N GLU A 346 29.69 12.41 16.12
CA GLU A 346 29.58 12.18 17.56
C GLU A 346 28.90 13.33 18.32
N SER A 347 29.20 14.57 17.95
CA SER A 347 28.60 15.77 18.57
C SER A 347 27.07 15.79 18.45
N PHE A 348 26.53 15.23 17.37
CA PHE A 348 25.10 15.16 17.06
C PHE A 348 24.34 14.10 17.86
N LEU A 349 25.05 13.14 18.44
CA LEU A 349 24.45 12.17 19.35
C LEU A 349 23.98 12.84 20.66
N GLN A 350 24.63 13.93 21.05
CA GLN A 350 24.34 14.67 22.29
C GLN A 350 23.39 15.86 22.09
N ILE A 351 22.93 16.11 20.85
CA ILE A 351 22.02 17.22 20.53
C ILE A 351 20.57 16.92 20.96
N GLY A 352 20.25 15.66 21.26
CA GLY A 352 18.94 15.29 21.78
C GLY A 352 18.49 16.20 22.92
N LEU A 353 17.25 16.68 22.89
CA LEU A 353 16.73 17.57 23.93
C LEU A 353 16.40 16.81 25.22
N GLU A 354 16.24 15.50 25.12
CA GLU A 354 15.84 14.62 26.21
C GLU A 354 16.94 13.73 26.79
N SER A 355 17.91 13.31 25.97
CA SER A 355 18.94 12.36 26.42
C SER A 355 20.12 13.06 27.07
N SER A 356 20.48 12.62 28.28
CA SER A 356 21.70 13.03 28.97
C SER A 356 22.89 12.10 28.71
N GLU A 357 22.65 10.87 28.25
CA GLU A 357 23.68 9.84 28.05
C GLU A 357 23.42 9.02 26.78
N VAL A 358 24.46 8.85 25.96
CA VAL A 358 24.40 8.06 24.73
C VAL A 358 24.91 6.65 25.03
N ASP A 359 24.03 5.65 24.95
CA ASP A 359 24.46 4.26 25.11
C ASP A 359 25.42 3.87 23.97
N ARG A 360 26.48 3.14 24.32
CA ARG A 360 27.47 2.60 23.38
C ARG A 360 26.89 1.44 22.58
N LEU A 361 27.35 1.28 21.34
CA LEU A 361 26.96 0.16 20.49
C LEU A 361 27.68 -1.12 20.95
N PRO A 362 26.96 -2.23 21.15
CA PRO A 362 27.57 -3.53 21.42
C PRO A 362 28.56 -3.91 20.32
N GLY A 363 29.68 -4.54 20.66
CA GLY A 363 30.67 -5.06 19.71
C GLY A 363 31.60 -4.02 19.08
N ILE A 364 31.21 -2.74 19.02
CA ILE A 364 32.02 -1.64 18.46
C ILE A 364 32.89 -0.99 19.54
N ASP A 365 32.32 -0.72 20.71
CA ASP A 365 33.05 -0.14 21.84
C ASP A 365 33.28 -1.21 22.91
N PRO A 366 34.53 -1.57 23.23
CA PRO A 366 34.78 -2.57 24.27
C PRO A 366 34.20 -2.08 25.59
N GLN A 367 33.28 -2.86 26.17
CA GLN A 367 32.85 -2.68 27.55
C GLN A 367 34.09 -2.66 28.46
N PRO A 368 34.30 -1.62 29.29
CA PRO A 368 35.17 -1.81 30.44
C PRO A 368 34.55 -2.95 31.25
N THR A 369 35.36 -3.97 31.53
CA THR A 369 35.01 -5.22 32.22
C THR A 369 34.56 -5.04 33.69
N SER A 370 33.96 -3.92 34.04
CA SER A 370 33.68 -3.50 35.43
C SER A 370 32.34 -4.00 36.00
N ARG A 371 31.51 -4.73 35.24
CA ARG A 371 30.38 -5.50 35.82
C ARG A 371 30.67 -6.99 36.06
N GLN A 372 31.77 -7.52 35.53
CA GLN A 372 32.16 -8.93 35.75
C GLN A 372 32.81 -9.20 37.12
N THR A 373 33.10 -8.18 37.93
CA THR A 373 33.72 -8.33 39.27
C THR A 373 32.75 -8.14 40.45
N ALA A 374 31.51 -7.69 40.23
CA ALA A 374 30.57 -7.41 41.34
C ALA A 374 29.57 -8.54 41.65
N GLN A 375 29.45 -9.57 40.80
CA GLN A 375 28.54 -10.71 41.05
C GLN A 375 29.28 -12.04 41.35
N ALA A 376 30.61 -12.04 41.37
CA ALA A 376 31.40 -13.22 41.77
C ALA A 376 31.53 -13.42 43.30
N THR A 377 30.85 -12.59 44.11
CA THR A 377 30.82 -12.72 45.57
C THR A 377 29.39 -12.78 46.12
N ARG A 378 28.52 -13.64 45.56
CA ARG A 378 27.40 -14.18 46.35
C ARG A 378 27.91 -15.40 47.11
N THR A 379 28.49 -15.14 48.27
CA THR A 379 28.67 -16.15 49.32
C THR A 379 27.26 -16.57 49.77
N PHE A 380 26.75 -17.68 49.24
CA PHE A 380 25.51 -18.28 49.72
C PHE A 380 25.69 -18.71 51.18
N SER A 381 25.20 -17.88 52.10
CA SER A 381 25.02 -18.22 53.50
C SER A 381 23.72 -19.02 53.63
N TYR A 382 23.84 -20.24 54.15
CA TYR A 382 22.72 -21.14 54.37
C TYR A 382 22.23 -20.94 55.82
N SER A 383 21.01 -20.42 55.99
CA SER A 383 20.26 -20.54 57.25
C SER A 383 19.20 -21.62 57.09
N PRO A 384 19.20 -22.69 57.90
CA PRO A 384 18.16 -23.71 57.89
C PRO A 384 17.10 -23.36 58.93
N THR A 385 15.83 -23.20 58.54
CA THR A 385 14.68 -23.45 59.44
C THR A 385 13.34 -23.57 58.68
N VAL A 386 12.92 -24.83 58.48
CA VAL A 386 11.59 -25.43 58.72
C VAL A 386 10.33 -24.65 58.26
N SER A 387 9.54 -25.22 57.33
CA SER A 387 8.52 -26.22 57.70
C SER A 387 8.02 -27.07 56.52
N GLU A 388 8.26 -28.37 56.62
CA GLU A 388 7.59 -29.46 55.91
C GLU A 388 6.16 -29.57 56.46
N ALA A 389 5.17 -29.01 55.75
CA ALA A 389 3.77 -29.36 55.99
C ALA A 389 2.79 -29.05 54.83
N ALA A 390 3.21 -28.41 53.73
CA ALA A 390 2.27 -27.88 52.74
C ALA A 390 2.39 -28.44 51.30
N LEU A 391 3.31 -29.37 51.01
CA LEU A 391 3.58 -29.79 49.62
C LEU A 391 3.41 -31.29 49.32
N SER A 392 2.98 -32.10 50.29
CA SER A 392 2.71 -33.54 50.08
C SER A 392 1.24 -33.89 49.81
N GLN A 393 0.40 -32.90 49.47
CA GLN A 393 -1.02 -33.14 49.13
C GLN A 393 -1.48 -32.58 47.78
N ALA A 394 -0.59 -32.03 46.95
CA ALA A 394 -0.99 -31.41 45.68
C ALA A 394 -0.52 -32.15 44.40
N VAL A 395 0.24 -33.25 44.49
CA VAL A 395 0.79 -33.92 43.29
C VAL A 395 0.34 -35.38 43.12
N GLU A 396 -0.31 -35.99 44.12
CA GLU A 396 -0.74 -37.41 44.04
C GLU A 396 -2.26 -37.63 43.87
N LYS A 397 -3.04 -36.57 43.61
CA LYS A 397 -4.51 -36.68 43.46
C LYS A 397 -5.12 -35.94 42.25
N SER A 398 -4.36 -35.82 41.17
CA SER A 398 -4.83 -35.41 39.83
C SER A 398 -4.65 -36.52 38.78
N ILE A 399 -4.56 -37.77 39.25
CA ILE A 399 -4.53 -38.99 38.45
C ILE A 399 -5.90 -39.18 37.79
N ARG A 400 -5.89 -39.28 36.44
CA ARG A 400 -6.75 -40.10 35.56
C ARG A 400 -8.28 -39.97 35.69
N SER A 401 -8.92 -40.26 34.55
CA SER A 401 -10.35 -40.53 34.33
C SER A 401 -11.32 -39.36 34.52
N ASP A 402 -11.50 -38.61 33.44
CA ASP A 402 -12.81 -38.43 32.79
C ASP A 402 -12.60 -38.26 31.28
N PHE A 403 -12.27 -39.38 30.62
CA PHE A 403 -12.47 -39.57 29.20
C PHE A 403 -13.26 -40.87 29.07
N VAL A 404 -14.59 -40.76 29.03
CA VAL A 404 -15.48 -41.87 28.67
C VAL A 404 -16.49 -41.37 27.65
N HIS A 405 -16.27 -41.86 26.44
CA HIS A 405 -17.22 -42.18 25.39
C HIS A 405 -18.26 -41.14 24.96
N LEU A 406 -17.95 -40.47 23.86
CA LEU A 406 -18.90 -40.34 22.76
C LEU A 406 -18.27 -40.93 21.50
N GLY A 407 -18.93 -41.99 21.01
CA GLY A 407 -19.03 -42.33 19.59
C GLY A 407 -17.74 -42.70 18.86
N HIS A 408 -17.63 -43.99 18.53
CA HIS A 408 -17.03 -44.38 17.26
C HIS A 408 -17.67 -43.55 16.13
N VAL A 409 -16.96 -42.53 15.68
CA VAL A 409 -16.77 -42.31 14.26
C VAL A 409 -15.27 -42.36 14.11
N ALA A 410 -14.77 -43.42 13.45
CA ALA A 410 -13.49 -43.31 12.80
C ALA A 410 -13.63 -42.11 11.85
N ALA A 411 -13.20 -40.93 12.29
CA ALA A 411 -12.79 -39.90 11.36
C ALA A 411 -11.54 -40.49 10.74
N THR A 412 -11.75 -41.27 9.70
CA THR A 412 -10.76 -41.56 8.67
C THR A 412 -9.95 -40.29 8.52
N ARG A 413 -8.64 -40.34 8.81
CA ARG A 413 -7.71 -39.42 8.16
C ARG A 413 -7.96 -39.69 6.67
N GLU A 414 -8.86 -38.93 6.04
CA GLU A 414 -8.92 -38.84 4.59
C GLU A 414 -7.66 -38.09 4.20
N ILE A 415 -6.56 -38.83 4.13
CA ILE A 415 -5.45 -38.46 3.27
C ILE A 415 -6.05 -38.55 1.86
N VAL A 416 -6.62 -37.44 1.39
CA VAL A 416 -7.11 -37.32 0.02
C VAL A 416 -5.86 -37.26 -0.86
N GLY A 417 -5.52 -38.36 -1.52
CA GLY A 417 -4.39 -38.40 -2.45
C GLY A 417 -3.89 -39.82 -2.67
N GLY A 418 -4.67 -40.65 -3.37
CA GLY A 418 -4.12 -41.88 -3.95
C GLY A 418 -3.20 -41.56 -5.13
N PHE A 419 -2.25 -42.44 -5.43
CA PHE A 419 -1.43 -42.32 -6.63
C PHE A 419 -2.27 -42.58 -7.88
N SER A 420 -2.18 -41.70 -8.87
CA SER A 420 -2.91 -41.82 -10.14
C SER A 420 -1.97 -41.96 -11.34
N ALA A 421 -2.33 -42.76 -12.34
CA ALA A 421 -1.60 -42.77 -13.61
C ALA A 421 -2.06 -41.60 -14.50
N PRO A 422 -1.15 -40.76 -15.04
CA PRO A 422 -1.51 -39.74 -16.01
C PRO A 422 -1.57 -40.33 -17.43
N ASN A 423 -2.24 -39.64 -18.34
CA ASN A 423 -1.93 -39.76 -19.77
C ASN A 423 -0.51 -39.26 -20.04
N TYR A 424 0.04 -39.62 -21.19
CA TYR A 424 1.39 -39.23 -21.57
C TYR A 424 1.38 -38.42 -22.85
N SER A 425 2.20 -37.38 -22.86
CA SER A 425 2.47 -36.57 -24.03
C SER A 425 3.82 -36.93 -24.63
N ILE A 426 3.92 -36.86 -25.96
CA ILE A 426 5.14 -37.07 -26.73
C ILE A 426 5.66 -35.71 -27.18
N PHE A 427 6.89 -35.37 -26.79
CA PHE A 427 7.59 -34.23 -27.33
C PHE A 427 8.63 -34.70 -28.35
N ILE A 428 8.51 -34.26 -29.60
CA ILE A 428 9.33 -34.71 -30.73
C ILE A 428 10.35 -33.63 -31.09
N LEU A 429 11.59 -34.03 -31.32
CA LEU A 429 12.65 -33.19 -31.86
C LEU A 429 13.29 -33.85 -33.08
N LYS A 430 13.58 -33.05 -34.09
CA LYS A 430 14.39 -33.48 -35.23
C LYS A 430 15.87 -33.29 -34.87
N ALA A 431 16.70 -34.30 -35.10
CA ALA A 431 18.15 -34.17 -34.89
C ALA A 431 18.71 -33.05 -35.78
N ALA A 432 19.61 -32.23 -35.23
CA ALA A 432 20.33 -31.23 -36.02
C ALA A 432 21.15 -31.92 -37.11
N GLN A 433 21.37 -31.26 -38.26
CA GLN A 433 22.24 -31.77 -39.34
C GLN A 433 23.70 -31.80 -38.88
N ASN A 434 24.04 -32.76 -38.02
CA ASN A 434 25.39 -32.98 -37.50
C ASN A 434 26.04 -34.11 -38.32
N PRO A 435 27.23 -33.93 -38.91
CA PRO A 435 27.87 -34.94 -39.76
C PRO A 435 28.21 -36.27 -39.06
N SER A 436 28.08 -36.36 -37.73
CA SER A 436 28.24 -37.58 -36.93
C SER A 436 26.96 -38.41 -36.74
N HIS A 437 25.80 -37.91 -37.16
CA HIS A 437 24.50 -38.61 -37.03
C HIS A 437 23.99 -39.15 -38.36
N GLU A 438 23.28 -40.28 -38.29
CA GLU A 438 22.49 -40.81 -39.39
C GLU A 438 21.51 -39.72 -39.87
N THR A 439 21.54 -39.45 -41.17
CA THR A 439 20.69 -38.44 -41.81
C THR A 439 19.24 -38.89 -41.65
N ASN A 440 18.39 -38.11 -40.95
CA ASN A 440 16.96 -38.36 -40.63
C ASN A 440 16.63 -39.13 -39.34
N ALA A 441 17.33 -38.91 -38.23
CA ALA A 441 16.88 -39.35 -36.91
C ALA A 441 15.95 -38.33 -36.23
N TYR A 442 14.84 -38.81 -35.64
CA TYR A 442 13.96 -38.05 -34.76
C TYR A 442 14.06 -38.63 -33.35
N TYR A 443 14.15 -37.76 -32.35
CA TYR A 443 14.14 -38.14 -30.94
C TYR A 443 12.82 -37.70 -30.33
N PHE A 444 12.25 -38.51 -29.44
CA PHE A 444 11.11 -38.09 -28.67
C PHE A 444 11.18 -38.56 -27.22
N VAL A 445 10.53 -37.82 -26.33
CA VAL A 445 10.43 -38.13 -24.90
C VAL A 445 8.96 -38.25 -24.50
N LEU A 446 8.66 -39.23 -23.65
CA LEU A 446 7.37 -39.34 -22.98
C LEU A 446 7.37 -38.56 -21.68
N PHE A 447 6.36 -37.72 -21.47
CA PHE A 447 6.18 -36.97 -20.23
C PHE A 447 4.70 -36.98 -19.79
N PRO A 448 4.40 -36.94 -18.49
CA PRO A 448 3.04 -36.86 -17.97
C PRO A 448 2.25 -35.69 -18.57
N GLN A 449 1.03 -35.95 -19.00
CA GLN A 449 0.09 -34.93 -19.46
C GLN A 449 -0.57 -34.26 -18.25
N GLY A 450 -0.71 -32.93 -18.29
CA GLY A 450 -1.32 -32.16 -17.19
C GLY A 450 -2.84 -32.07 -17.25
N GLU A 451 -3.47 -32.46 -18.36
CA GLU A 451 -4.90 -32.35 -18.59
C GLU A 451 -5.47 -33.56 -19.33
N ARG A 452 -6.76 -33.82 -19.13
CA ARG A 452 -7.53 -34.78 -19.92
C ARG A 452 -8.83 -34.15 -20.38
N VAL A 453 -9.25 -34.51 -21.58
CA VAL A 453 -10.58 -34.17 -22.07
C VAL A 453 -11.55 -35.24 -21.58
N ASN A 454 -12.57 -34.84 -20.83
CA ASN A 454 -13.69 -35.71 -20.54
C ASN A 454 -14.48 -35.92 -21.84
N ARG A 455 -14.43 -37.14 -22.41
CA ARG A 455 -15.06 -37.45 -23.70
C ARG A 455 -16.59 -37.31 -23.69
N GLU A 456 -17.22 -37.32 -22.51
CA GLU A 456 -18.68 -37.19 -22.39
C GLU A 456 -19.13 -35.72 -22.33
N THR A 457 -18.42 -34.87 -21.59
CA THR A 457 -18.77 -33.44 -21.40
C THR A 457 -17.96 -32.49 -22.28
N ASN A 458 -16.90 -32.98 -22.92
CA ASN A 458 -15.88 -32.21 -23.64
C ASN A 458 -15.17 -31.15 -22.77
N GLU A 459 -15.27 -31.29 -21.44
CA GLU A 459 -14.59 -30.42 -20.47
C GLU A 459 -13.15 -30.87 -20.24
N ILE A 460 -12.28 -29.91 -19.98
CA ILE A 460 -10.89 -30.15 -19.59
C ILE A 460 -10.86 -30.41 -18.09
N VAL A 461 -10.24 -31.51 -17.68
CA VAL A 461 -10.02 -31.87 -16.28
C VAL A 461 -8.52 -32.00 -16.06
N MET A 462 -7.99 -31.34 -15.04
CA MET A 462 -6.57 -31.50 -14.66
C MET A 462 -6.27 -32.95 -14.26
N GLU A 463 -5.11 -33.48 -14.67
CA GLU A 463 -4.65 -34.81 -14.28
C GLU A 463 -3.63 -34.73 -13.13
N PRO A 464 -3.87 -35.38 -11.97
CA PRO A 464 -2.99 -35.30 -10.80
C PRO A 464 -1.77 -36.25 -10.86
N GLY A 465 -1.77 -37.20 -11.80
CA GLY A 465 -0.73 -38.24 -11.91
C GLY A 465 0.61 -37.73 -12.43
N PHE A 466 1.70 -38.43 -12.10
CA PHE A 466 3.05 -38.14 -12.58
C PHE A 466 3.78 -39.42 -13.01
N PHE A 467 5.12 -39.43 -13.01
CA PHE A 467 5.93 -40.63 -13.23
C PHE A 467 5.69 -41.72 -12.17
N PRO A 468 6.16 -42.96 -12.40
CA PRO A 468 6.09 -44.02 -11.40
C PRO A 468 6.65 -43.59 -10.05
N VAL A 469 5.92 -43.90 -8.98
CA VAL A 469 6.36 -43.60 -7.62
C VAL A 469 7.66 -44.34 -7.32
N PRO A 470 8.67 -43.73 -6.68
CA PRO A 470 9.90 -44.44 -6.31
C PRO A 470 9.60 -45.73 -5.51
N PRO A 471 10.24 -46.87 -5.85
CA PRO A 471 9.97 -48.14 -5.16
C PRO A 471 10.59 -48.13 -3.74
N ARG A 472 10.28 -49.15 -2.94
CA ARG A 472 11.09 -49.45 -1.73
C ARG A 472 12.47 -49.99 -2.10
N GLU A 473 13.47 -49.75 -1.24
CA GLU A 473 14.87 -50.12 -1.48
C GLU A 473 15.05 -51.64 -1.71
N ASP A 474 14.27 -52.47 -1.03
CA ASP A 474 14.38 -53.94 -1.08
C ASP A 474 13.47 -54.62 -2.12
N LEU A 475 12.81 -53.85 -3.00
CA LEU A 475 11.82 -54.39 -3.94
C LEU A 475 12.41 -54.66 -5.33
N GLU A 476 12.37 -55.91 -5.79
CA GLU A 476 12.69 -56.25 -7.18
C GLU A 476 11.55 -55.84 -8.12
N ILE A 477 11.86 -54.95 -9.06
CA ILE A 477 10.91 -54.42 -10.05
C ILE A 477 10.91 -55.32 -11.28
N THR A 478 9.73 -55.64 -11.80
CA THR A 478 9.55 -56.35 -13.08
C THR A 478 9.46 -55.37 -14.24
N ALA A 479 8.67 -54.30 -14.08
CA ALA A 479 8.55 -53.20 -15.04
C ALA A 479 8.00 -51.95 -14.34
N ASP A 480 8.54 -50.79 -14.69
CA ASP A 480 7.99 -49.48 -14.29
C ASP A 480 7.00 -48.95 -15.32
N PHE A 481 7.21 -49.30 -16.60
CA PHE A 481 6.39 -48.89 -17.74
C PHE A 481 6.11 -50.05 -18.69
N GLU A 482 4.95 -50.02 -19.33
CA GLU A 482 4.56 -50.91 -20.44
C GLU A 482 3.89 -50.05 -21.52
N LEU A 483 4.53 -49.93 -22.69
CA LEU A 483 3.99 -49.18 -23.83
C LEU A 483 3.42 -50.16 -24.85
N THR A 484 2.21 -49.86 -25.32
CA THR A 484 1.50 -50.62 -26.35
C THR A 484 1.24 -49.72 -27.55
N ILE A 485 1.74 -50.15 -28.71
CA ILE A 485 1.61 -49.44 -29.99
C ILE A 485 0.60 -50.21 -30.86
N PRO A 486 -0.44 -49.56 -31.39
CA PRO A 486 -1.43 -50.19 -32.26
C PRO A 486 -0.82 -50.57 -33.62
N PRO A 487 -1.44 -51.51 -34.37
CA PRO A 487 -1.03 -51.83 -35.73
C PRO A 487 -1.13 -50.59 -36.64
N TRP A 488 -0.30 -50.52 -37.68
CA TRP A 488 -0.26 -49.39 -38.63
C TRP A 488 -0.43 -49.88 -40.08
N ASP A 489 -1.11 -49.09 -40.91
CA ASP A 489 -1.47 -49.45 -42.30
C ASP A 489 -0.33 -49.19 -43.33
N GLY A 490 0.92 -49.50 -42.98
CA GLY A 490 2.10 -49.28 -43.85
C GLY A 490 2.51 -50.53 -44.65
N ALA A 491 2.96 -50.36 -45.90
CA ALA A 491 3.58 -51.44 -46.69
C ALA A 491 4.96 -51.83 -46.11
N ASP A 492 5.34 -53.11 -46.19
CA ASP A 492 6.58 -53.67 -45.59
C ASP A 492 7.90 -53.02 -46.09
N ASP A 493 7.87 -52.22 -47.17
CA ASP A 493 9.04 -51.50 -47.71
C ASP A 493 9.19 -50.06 -47.15
N GLU A 494 8.28 -49.59 -46.28
CA GLU A 494 8.27 -48.24 -45.67
C GLU A 494 8.48 -48.27 -44.13
N LEU A 495 9.23 -49.25 -43.62
CA LEU A 495 9.46 -49.39 -42.17
C LEU A 495 10.28 -48.24 -41.58
N PHE A 496 9.77 -47.67 -40.48
CA PHE A 496 10.57 -46.91 -39.53
C PHE A 496 11.12 -47.84 -38.46
N ASP A 497 12.35 -47.60 -38.03
CA ASP A 497 12.97 -48.28 -36.91
C ASP A 497 12.72 -47.46 -35.64
N LEU A 498 12.01 -48.05 -34.67
CA LEU A 498 11.83 -47.49 -33.34
C LEU A 498 12.80 -48.12 -32.37
N GLU A 499 13.55 -47.30 -31.66
CA GLU A 499 14.46 -47.71 -30.61
C GLU A 499 14.17 -46.95 -29.32
N ARG A 500 14.28 -47.65 -28.19
CA ARG A 500 14.18 -47.09 -26.85
C ARG A 500 15.56 -47.05 -26.22
N PHE A 501 15.86 -46.01 -25.46
CA PHE A 501 17.06 -46.02 -24.62
C PHE A 501 16.87 -46.93 -23.39
N ASP A 502 17.73 -47.92 -23.22
CA ASP A 502 17.73 -48.78 -22.03
C ASP A 502 18.72 -48.24 -20.98
N PRO A 503 18.22 -47.75 -19.83
CA PRO A 503 19.08 -47.11 -18.84
C PRO A 503 20.00 -48.08 -18.10
N LYS A 504 19.63 -49.36 -17.97
CA LYS A 504 20.46 -50.37 -17.30
C LYS A 504 21.58 -50.87 -18.19
N LEU A 505 21.32 -50.98 -19.49
CA LEU A 505 22.31 -51.38 -20.49
C LEU A 505 23.10 -50.20 -21.06
N ASN A 506 22.68 -48.97 -20.76
CA ASN A 506 23.24 -47.72 -21.26
C ASN A 506 23.38 -47.71 -22.80
N LYS A 507 22.33 -48.18 -23.51
CA LYS A 507 22.35 -48.32 -24.98
C LYS A 507 20.94 -48.26 -25.57
N TRP A 508 20.87 -47.97 -26.87
CA TRP A 508 19.66 -48.07 -27.66
C TRP A 508 19.27 -49.53 -27.90
N VAL A 509 17.98 -49.85 -27.73
CA VAL A 509 17.40 -51.18 -27.93
C VAL A 509 16.25 -51.07 -28.93
N LYS A 510 16.28 -51.88 -29.98
CA LYS A 510 15.24 -51.91 -31.01
C LYS A 510 13.92 -52.46 -30.46
N CYS A 511 12.84 -51.72 -30.64
CA CYS A 511 11.49 -52.16 -30.32
C CYS A 511 10.98 -53.04 -31.47
N SER A 512 10.58 -54.28 -31.15
CA SER A 512 10.00 -55.18 -32.16
C SER A 512 8.57 -54.72 -32.47
N LEU A 513 8.37 -54.17 -33.66
CA LEU A 513 7.10 -53.65 -34.13
C LEU A 513 6.46 -54.61 -35.15
N SER A 514 5.13 -54.72 -35.13
CA SER A 514 4.35 -55.50 -36.10
C SER A 514 3.33 -54.61 -36.82
N SER A 515 3.35 -54.62 -38.15
CA SER A 515 2.37 -53.90 -38.99
C SER A 515 0.95 -54.47 -38.88
N THR A 516 0.80 -55.73 -38.43
CA THR A 516 -0.47 -56.45 -38.42
C THR A 516 -0.98 -56.81 -37.02
N ALA A 517 -0.16 -56.65 -35.99
CA ALA A 517 -0.51 -56.97 -34.61
C ALA A 517 -0.09 -55.86 -33.63
N VAL A 518 -0.82 -55.78 -32.52
CA VAL A 518 -0.48 -54.87 -31.42
C VAL A 518 0.90 -55.24 -30.87
N SER A 519 1.78 -54.23 -30.72
CA SER A 519 3.14 -54.40 -30.25
C SER A 519 3.28 -53.85 -28.84
N THR A 520 3.70 -54.67 -27.88
CA THR A 520 3.85 -54.27 -26.46
C THR A 520 5.26 -54.54 -25.98
N PHE A 521 5.86 -53.58 -25.27
CA PHE A 521 7.16 -53.75 -24.62
C PHE A 521 7.21 -53.01 -23.28
N ALA A 522 7.85 -53.64 -22.30
CA ALA A 522 7.96 -53.16 -20.93
C ALA A 522 9.42 -52.94 -20.52
N TRP A 523 9.66 -51.98 -19.63
CA TRP A 523 11.01 -51.66 -19.15
C TRP A 523 11.03 -51.14 -17.71
N GLN A 524 12.24 -50.99 -17.19
CA GLN A 524 12.52 -50.54 -15.83
C GLN A 524 13.39 -49.28 -15.87
N ALA A 525 13.15 -48.37 -14.93
CA ALA A 525 14.03 -47.23 -14.68
C ALA A 525 15.29 -47.66 -13.91
N ASN A 526 16.34 -46.85 -13.98
CA ASN A 526 17.56 -47.03 -13.22
C ASN A 526 17.53 -46.19 -11.93
N TRP A 527 16.74 -46.64 -10.96
CA TRP A 527 16.47 -45.94 -9.69
C TRP A 527 17.73 -45.62 -8.86
N GLU A 528 18.79 -46.43 -9.01
CA GLU A 528 20.05 -46.29 -8.26
C GLU A 528 21.07 -45.37 -8.97
N GLN A 529 20.73 -44.82 -10.14
CA GLN A 529 21.61 -43.89 -10.84
C GLN A 529 21.73 -42.59 -10.05
N LYS A 530 22.98 -42.12 -9.87
CA LYS A 530 23.25 -40.79 -9.32
C LYS A 530 23.06 -39.74 -10.41
N ILE A 531 22.09 -38.83 -10.21
CA ILE A 531 21.73 -37.81 -11.19
C ILE A 531 22.23 -36.40 -10.83
N LEU A 532 22.51 -36.14 -9.54
CA LEU A 532 23.13 -34.90 -9.07
C LEU A 532 24.53 -35.20 -8.50
N ALA A 533 25.57 -34.57 -9.05
CA ALA A 533 26.92 -34.56 -8.49
C ALA A 533 27.16 -33.17 -7.88
N GLY A 534 27.68 -33.12 -6.65
CA GLY A 534 27.92 -31.86 -5.93
C GLY A 534 28.72 -30.87 -6.78
N GLY A 535 28.09 -29.78 -7.20
CA GLY A 535 28.75 -28.67 -7.90
C GLY A 535 27.96 -28.03 -9.06
N GLU A 536 26.97 -28.71 -9.66
CA GLU A 536 26.31 -28.16 -10.86
C GLU A 536 24.77 -28.27 -10.80
N LYS A 537 24.13 -27.15 -11.19
CA LYS A 537 22.70 -26.92 -11.50
C LYS A 537 21.69 -26.52 -10.41
N TYR A 538 21.92 -26.70 -9.11
CA TYR A 538 20.99 -26.17 -8.09
C TYR A 538 21.71 -25.57 -6.89
N SER A 539 22.10 -24.30 -6.99
CA SER A 539 22.44 -23.51 -5.79
C SER A 539 21.11 -23.08 -5.14
N PRO A 540 20.88 -23.34 -3.84
CA PRO A 540 19.68 -22.91 -3.11
C PRO A 540 19.45 -21.39 -3.14
N GLU A 541 20.42 -20.62 -3.61
CA GLU A 541 20.35 -19.17 -3.77
C GLU A 541 19.42 -18.70 -4.92
N GLN A 542 19.01 -19.59 -5.84
CA GLN A 542 18.19 -19.22 -7.01
C GLN A 542 16.68 -19.47 -6.86
N LEU A 543 16.23 -20.17 -5.80
CA LEU A 543 14.81 -20.35 -5.48
C LEU A 543 14.39 -19.42 -4.34
N GLY A 544 13.97 -18.19 -4.69
CA GLY A 544 13.02 -17.41 -3.89
C GLY A 544 13.50 -16.86 -2.52
N VAL A 545 13.87 -15.57 -2.54
CA VAL A 545 13.48 -14.51 -1.59
C VAL A 545 13.04 -14.98 -0.17
N ASN A 546 13.91 -14.70 0.82
CA ASN A 546 13.70 -14.76 2.27
C ASN A 546 13.75 -16.15 2.93
N GLY A 547 14.96 -16.71 3.08
CA GLY A 547 15.22 -17.77 4.04
C GLY A 547 16.65 -17.68 4.57
N ARG A 548 16.86 -17.01 5.72
CA ARG A 548 18.04 -17.33 6.53
C ARG A 548 17.88 -18.80 6.96
N PRO A 549 18.91 -19.65 6.84
CA PRO A 549 18.87 -20.98 7.45
C PRO A 549 18.57 -20.81 8.94
N LYS A 550 17.66 -21.64 9.47
CA LYS A 550 17.37 -21.67 10.90
C LYS A 550 18.66 -22.04 11.63
N GLU A 551 19.02 -21.28 12.68
CA GLU A 551 20.12 -21.63 13.57
C GLU A 551 19.91 -23.06 14.10
N GLY A 552 20.71 -24.00 13.62
CA GLY A 552 20.63 -25.43 13.99
C GLY A 552 20.78 -26.41 12.84
N GLU A 553 20.62 -25.99 11.58
CA GLU A 553 20.90 -26.87 10.44
C GLU A 553 22.40 -26.90 10.12
N VAL A 554 22.95 -28.11 10.15
CA VAL A 554 24.32 -28.43 9.73
C VAL A 554 24.47 -27.99 8.27
N PRO A 555 25.55 -27.29 7.87
CA PRO A 555 25.80 -27.00 6.47
C PRO A 555 25.77 -28.32 5.70
N LEU A 556 24.91 -28.44 4.68
CA LEU A 556 24.92 -29.57 3.76
C LEU A 556 26.35 -29.70 3.22
N ALA A 557 26.98 -30.83 3.54
CA ALA A 557 28.35 -31.12 3.16
C ALA A 557 28.53 -30.98 1.65
N GLU A 558 29.67 -30.46 1.20
CA GLU A 558 30.05 -30.18 -0.20
C GLU A 558 30.01 -31.39 -1.18
N ASN A 559 29.37 -32.52 -0.86
CA ASN A 559 29.31 -33.71 -1.71
C ASN A 559 28.01 -34.54 -1.53
N VAL A 560 26.83 -33.92 -1.53
CA VAL A 560 25.58 -34.69 -1.56
C VAL A 560 25.28 -35.09 -3.01
N SER A 561 25.47 -36.37 -3.34
CA SER A 561 25.02 -36.95 -4.61
C SER A 561 23.66 -37.62 -4.40
N LEU A 562 22.61 -37.18 -5.10
CA LEU A 562 21.28 -37.79 -5.02
C LEU A 562 21.07 -38.82 -6.13
N THR A 563 20.47 -39.94 -5.78
CA THR A 563 19.98 -40.96 -6.71
C THR A 563 18.68 -40.53 -7.39
N LEU A 564 18.33 -41.14 -8.53
CA LEU A 564 17.04 -40.92 -9.21
C LEU A 564 15.87 -41.20 -8.27
N ARG A 565 16.00 -42.23 -7.42
CA ARG A 565 15.02 -42.60 -6.39
C ARG A 565 14.79 -41.45 -5.40
N GLU A 566 15.85 -40.96 -4.76
CA GLU A 566 15.77 -39.88 -3.76
C GLU A 566 15.25 -38.58 -4.37
N TYR A 567 15.71 -38.23 -5.57
CA TYR A 567 15.27 -37.01 -6.24
C TYR A 567 13.78 -37.05 -6.63
N LEU A 568 13.29 -38.17 -7.17
CA LEU A 568 11.88 -38.30 -7.54
C LEU A 568 10.94 -38.49 -6.34
N GLN A 569 11.44 -38.88 -5.15
CA GLN A 569 10.61 -38.94 -3.93
C GLN A 569 10.05 -37.56 -3.57
N ASP A 570 10.81 -36.50 -3.82
CA ASP A 570 10.41 -35.13 -3.54
C ASP A 570 9.34 -34.60 -4.52
N ALA A 571 9.01 -35.34 -5.58
CA ALA A 571 7.93 -35.01 -6.52
C ALA A 571 6.54 -35.50 -6.04
N PHE A 572 6.46 -36.04 -4.83
CA PHE A 572 5.24 -36.57 -4.20
C PHE A 572 5.07 -36.03 -2.78
N VAL A 573 3.84 -36.08 -2.26
CA VAL A 573 3.56 -35.76 -0.86
C VAL A 573 4.07 -36.90 0.02
N LYS A 574 4.72 -36.57 1.14
CA LYS A 574 5.40 -37.52 2.04
C LYS A 574 4.73 -37.56 3.41
N ASP A 575 4.85 -38.69 4.11
CA ASP A 575 4.43 -38.82 5.50
C ASP A 575 5.52 -38.33 6.47
N ASP A 576 5.16 -37.48 7.41
CA ASP A 576 6.05 -36.96 8.45
C ASP A 576 6.41 -38.04 9.50
N GLU A 577 5.59 -39.08 9.66
CA GLU A 577 5.80 -40.14 10.66
C GLU A 577 6.79 -41.23 10.19
N THR A 578 7.00 -41.40 8.88
CA THR A 578 7.78 -42.50 8.29
C THR A 578 8.79 -42.02 7.23
N ILE A 579 9.99 -41.62 7.68
CA ILE A 579 11.23 -41.41 6.89
C ILE A 579 10.97 -41.20 5.38
N GLY A 580 10.33 -40.08 5.02
CA GLY A 580 10.24 -39.60 3.64
C GLY A 580 9.51 -40.50 2.62
N THR A 581 8.69 -41.47 3.04
CA THR A 581 7.98 -42.31 2.07
C THR A 581 6.84 -41.56 1.35
N PRO A 582 6.74 -41.64 0.01
CA PRO A 582 5.63 -41.05 -0.72
C PRO A 582 4.29 -41.66 -0.30
N ILE A 583 3.29 -40.82 -0.07
CA ILE A 583 1.92 -41.23 0.27
C ILE A 583 0.88 -40.83 -0.77
N GLY A 584 1.16 -39.86 -1.65
CA GLY A 584 0.21 -39.42 -2.67
C GLY A 584 0.71 -38.34 -3.62
N ASP A 585 -0.12 -38.03 -4.61
CA ASP A 585 0.06 -36.91 -5.54
C ASP A 585 -0.34 -35.57 -4.87
N PRO A 586 0.30 -34.42 -5.21
CA PRO A 586 -0.09 -33.09 -4.74
C PRO A 586 -1.47 -32.69 -5.28
N LEU A 587 -2.26 -31.98 -4.46
CA LEU A 587 -3.64 -31.61 -4.78
C LEU A 587 -3.77 -30.24 -5.48
N ILE A 588 -3.91 -30.32 -6.80
CA ILE A 588 -4.36 -29.32 -7.79
C ILE A 588 -5.88 -29.01 -7.80
N PRO A 589 -6.47 -27.80 -7.69
CA PRO A 589 -7.87 -27.64 -8.10
C PRO A 589 -8.09 -28.10 -9.54
N GLY A 590 -9.14 -28.90 -9.77
CA GLY A 590 -9.38 -29.55 -11.06
C GLY A 590 -10.04 -28.66 -12.12
N GLN A 591 -10.67 -27.55 -11.70
CA GLN A 591 -11.34 -26.59 -12.58
C GLN A 591 -10.52 -25.31 -12.70
N SER A 592 -10.40 -24.77 -13.91
CA SER A 592 -9.74 -23.49 -14.17
C SER A 592 -10.60 -22.52 -14.98
N GLU A 593 -10.40 -21.22 -14.76
CA GLU A 593 -11.08 -20.13 -15.45
C GLU A 593 -10.05 -19.09 -15.90
N LEU A 594 -10.05 -18.74 -17.19
CA LEU A 594 -9.18 -17.70 -17.74
C LEU A 594 -9.84 -16.32 -17.64
N ILE A 595 -9.16 -15.35 -17.02
CA ILE A 595 -9.62 -13.98 -16.85
C ILE A 595 -8.73 -13.03 -17.66
N VAL A 596 -9.37 -12.23 -18.53
CA VAL A 596 -8.72 -11.25 -19.41
C VAL A 596 -9.23 -9.84 -19.10
N ASP A 597 -8.35 -8.84 -19.17
CA ASP A 597 -8.74 -7.44 -19.01
C ASP A 597 -9.14 -6.79 -20.34
N ASP A 598 -10.43 -6.78 -20.64
CA ASP A 598 -10.96 -6.23 -21.89
C ASP A 598 -10.74 -4.71 -22.06
N ARG A 599 -10.43 -3.96 -20.99
CA ARG A 599 -10.21 -2.50 -21.07
C ARG A 599 -9.00 -2.14 -21.91
N VAL A 600 -7.99 -3.01 -21.95
CA VAL A 600 -6.81 -2.85 -22.82
C VAL A 600 -7.23 -2.90 -24.28
N GLN A 601 -8.23 -3.72 -24.60
CA GLN A 601 -8.66 -3.94 -25.98
C GLN A 601 -9.80 -3.01 -26.42
N ASN A 602 -10.61 -2.48 -25.49
CA ASN A 602 -11.74 -1.59 -25.79
C ASN A 602 -11.76 -0.35 -24.88
N PRO A 603 -10.87 0.64 -25.10
CA PRO A 603 -10.83 1.81 -24.23
C PRO A 603 -11.95 2.81 -24.57
N THR A 604 -12.89 3.05 -23.65
CA THR A 604 -13.71 4.28 -23.61
C THR A 604 -12.83 5.48 -23.23
N GLU A 605 -13.17 6.75 -23.46
CA GLU A 605 -12.27 7.89 -23.10
C GLU A 605 -11.80 7.85 -21.64
N ASN A 606 -12.69 7.54 -20.69
CA ASN A 606 -12.34 7.37 -19.28
C ASN A 606 -11.47 6.11 -19.03
N ALA A 607 -11.71 5.02 -19.76
CA ALA A 607 -10.90 3.80 -19.64
C ALA A 607 -9.57 3.90 -20.40
N PHE A 608 -9.47 4.72 -21.45
CA PHE A 608 -8.25 5.06 -22.17
C PHE A 608 -7.35 5.88 -21.27
N GLU A 609 -7.89 6.90 -20.61
CA GLU A 609 -7.13 7.70 -19.67
C GLU A 609 -6.75 6.89 -18.43
N ALA A 610 -7.62 6.00 -17.93
CA ALA A 610 -7.27 5.06 -16.86
C ALA A 610 -6.26 4.00 -17.31
N ALA A 611 -6.26 3.60 -18.58
CA ALA A 611 -5.32 2.62 -19.11
C ALA A 611 -3.95 3.23 -19.41
N VAL A 612 -3.91 4.44 -19.97
CA VAL A 612 -2.70 5.21 -20.23
C VAL A 612 -2.13 5.75 -18.91
N ARG A 613 -2.95 6.31 -18.02
CA ARG A 613 -2.47 6.71 -16.69
C ARG A 613 -2.16 5.53 -15.80
N GLY A 614 -2.89 4.42 -15.92
CA GLY A 614 -2.59 3.16 -15.23
C GLY A 614 -1.28 2.57 -15.70
N ALA A 615 -1.01 2.60 -17.01
CA ALA A 615 0.30 2.29 -17.58
C ALA A 615 1.38 3.28 -17.09
N VAL A 616 1.15 4.60 -17.16
CA VAL A 616 2.10 5.63 -16.68
C VAL A 616 2.36 5.54 -15.16
N THR A 617 1.35 5.23 -14.34
CA THR A 617 1.52 5.00 -12.89
C THR A 617 2.15 3.66 -12.59
N GLN A 618 1.87 2.61 -13.37
CA GLN A 618 2.61 1.33 -13.38
C GLN A 618 4.07 1.51 -13.82
N PHE A 619 4.38 2.53 -14.64
CA PHE A 619 5.73 2.87 -15.09
C PHE A 619 6.47 3.79 -14.11
N ARG A 620 5.76 4.59 -13.31
CA ARG A 620 6.33 5.54 -12.32
C ARG A 620 6.26 5.04 -10.87
N GLY A 621 5.48 4.01 -10.58
CA GLY A 621 5.25 3.42 -9.25
C GLY A 621 4.68 2.00 -9.34
N SER A 622 4.63 1.31 -8.20
CA SER A 622 4.08 -0.04 -7.98
C SER A 622 2.97 -0.48 -8.98
N PRO A 623 2.95 -1.75 -9.45
CA PRO A 623 2.38 -2.22 -10.72
C PRO A 623 0.85 -2.16 -10.88
N PHE A 624 0.15 -1.43 -10.02
CA PHE A 624 -1.30 -1.33 -10.03
C PHE A 624 -1.73 -0.18 -10.95
N PHE A 625 -2.52 -0.49 -11.97
CA PHE A 625 -3.50 0.48 -12.47
C PHE A 625 -4.31 0.98 -11.27
N LYS A 626 -4.92 2.16 -11.35
CA LYS A 626 -5.86 2.63 -10.33
C LYS A 626 -6.86 1.50 -10.05
N ARG A 627 -6.68 0.81 -8.92
CA ARG A 627 -7.37 -0.45 -8.63
C ARG A 627 -8.85 -0.14 -8.59
N ASP A 628 -9.59 -0.73 -9.53
CA ASP A 628 -11.05 -0.68 -9.49
C ASP A 628 -11.54 -1.98 -8.85
N GLU A 629 -11.93 -1.92 -7.59
CA GLU A 629 -12.44 -3.09 -6.86
C GLU A 629 -13.72 -3.67 -7.47
N ASN A 630 -14.41 -2.90 -8.34
CA ASN A 630 -15.60 -3.36 -9.04
C ASN A 630 -15.29 -4.19 -10.29
N PHE A 631 -14.05 -4.14 -10.80
CA PHE A 631 -13.66 -4.90 -11.99
C PHE A 631 -13.02 -6.24 -11.59
N GLU A 632 -13.49 -7.33 -12.18
CA GLU A 632 -13.11 -8.68 -11.75
C GLU A 632 -11.59 -8.92 -11.81
N TYR A 633 -10.94 -8.51 -12.90
CA TYR A 633 -9.50 -8.67 -13.07
C TYR A 633 -8.70 -8.01 -11.93
N ASP A 634 -9.04 -6.77 -11.55
CA ASP A 634 -8.34 -6.03 -10.48
C ASP A 634 -8.65 -6.60 -9.09
N ARG A 635 -9.87 -7.08 -8.87
CA ARG A 635 -10.27 -7.79 -7.64
C ARG A 635 -9.42 -9.06 -7.47
N VAL A 636 -9.35 -9.90 -8.50
CA VAL A 636 -8.65 -11.19 -8.44
C VAL A 636 -7.14 -10.98 -8.39
N LEU A 637 -6.58 -10.05 -9.16
CA LEU A 637 -5.16 -9.69 -9.09
C LEU A 637 -4.77 -9.23 -7.67
N GLY A 638 -5.59 -8.37 -7.06
CA GLY A 638 -5.36 -7.91 -5.69
C GLY A 638 -5.45 -9.03 -4.64
N LYS A 639 -6.31 -10.03 -4.86
CA LYS A 639 -6.38 -11.22 -4.01
C LYS A 639 -5.18 -12.14 -4.22
N ALA A 640 -4.73 -12.37 -5.46
CA ALA A 640 -3.63 -13.26 -5.80
C ALA A 640 -2.30 -12.86 -5.13
N PHE A 641 -2.08 -11.56 -4.91
CA PHE A 641 -0.88 -11.02 -4.26
C PHE A 641 -1.07 -10.71 -2.76
N ALA A 642 -2.17 -11.16 -2.13
CA ALA A 642 -2.38 -10.97 -0.70
C ALA A 642 -1.50 -11.95 0.11
N ALA A 643 -0.94 -11.47 1.23
CA ALA A 643 0.04 -12.22 2.04
C ALA A 643 -0.50 -13.53 2.64
N ASN A 644 -1.82 -13.71 2.68
CA ASN A 644 -2.51 -14.88 3.22
C ASN A 644 -3.16 -15.74 2.12
N THR A 645 -2.69 -15.65 0.89
CA THR A 645 -3.23 -16.44 -0.23
C THR A 645 -2.17 -17.38 -0.79
N SER A 646 -2.59 -18.58 -1.17
CA SER A 646 -1.75 -19.59 -1.80
C SER A 646 -2.63 -20.44 -2.71
N ILE A 647 -2.10 -20.85 -3.87
CA ILE A 647 -2.79 -21.81 -4.76
C ILE A 647 -2.72 -23.24 -4.20
N TYR A 648 -1.76 -23.49 -3.29
CA TYR A 648 -1.47 -24.81 -2.71
C TYR A 648 -2.25 -25.09 -1.42
N ALA A 649 -3.02 -24.12 -0.91
CA ALA A 649 -3.93 -24.30 0.21
C ALA A 649 -5.35 -23.97 -0.24
N SER A 650 -6.36 -24.64 0.34
CA SER A 650 -7.74 -24.27 0.05
C SER A 650 -8.02 -22.86 0.59
N PRO A 651 -8.87 -22.05 -0.07
CA PRO A 651 -9.19 -20.70 0.37
C PRO A 651 -9.81 -20.64 1.78
N THR A 652 -10.37 -21.75 2.25
CA THR A 652 -10.92 -21.89 3.61
C THR A 652 -9.89 -22.37 4.64
N THR A 653 -8.66 -22.72 4.22
CA THR A 653 -7.61 -23.23 5.11
C THR A 653 -7.05 -22.10 5.98
N ASP A 654 -6.96 -22.34 7.29
CA ASP A 654 -6.36 -21.41 8.24
C ASP A 654 -4.83 -21.47 8.19
N LEU A 655 -4.22 -20.59 7.40
CA LEU A 655 -2.77 -20.46 7.26
C LEU A 655 -2.03 -20.00 8.53
N THR A 656 -2.73 -19.81 9.66
CA THR A 656 -2.08 -19.61 10.96
C THR A 656 -1.72 -20.93 11.65
N ASN A 657 -2.29 -22.07 11.22
CA ASN A 657 -1.99 -23.38 11.78
C ASN A 657 -0.72 -23.97 11.15
N HIS A 658 0.27 -24.27 12.00
CA HIS A 658 1.56 -24.84 11.58
C HIS A 658 1.42 -26.14 10.77
N GLU A 659 0.52 -27.06 11.12
CA GLU A 659 0.37 -28.33 10.42
C GLU A 659 -0.11 -28.11 8.97
N THR A 660 -1.06 -27.18 8.77
CA THR A 660 -1.57 -26.84 7.44
C THR A 660 -0.53 -26.14 6.58
N VAL A 661 0.33 -25.31 7.18
CA VAL A 661 1.42 -24.63 6.47
C VAL A 661 2.47 -25.65 6.00
N VAL A 662 2.78 -26.67 6.80
CA VAL A 662 3.71 -27.75 6.40
C VAL A 662 3.14 -28.55 5.24
N GLN A 663 1.86 -28.94 5.29
CA GLN A 663 1.20 -29.65 4.19
C GLN A 663 1.15 -28.82 2.89
N MET A 664 0.86 -27.53 3.01
CA MET A 664 0.91 -26.59 1.89
C MET A 664 2.32 -26.50 1.30
N GLN A 665 3.36 -26.41 2.13
CA GLN A 665 4.76 -26.35 1.70
C GLN A 665 5.19 -27.65 0.99
N GLN A 666 4.78 -28.82 1.49
CA GLN A 666 5.05 -30.11 0.84
C GLN A 666 4.36 -30.20 -0.52
N THR A 667 3.11 -29.76 -0.62
CA THR A 667 2.36 -29.73 -1.89
C THR A 667 3.03 -28.78 -2.89
N MET A 668 3.44 -27.59 -2.43
CA MET A 668 4.17 -26.61 -3.23
C MET A 668 5.51 -27.15 -3.73
N GLN A 669 6.29 -27.79 -2.85
CA GLN A 669 7.59 -28.38 -3.21
C GLN A 669 7.43 -29.48 -4.26
N ALA A 670 6.47 -30.39 -4.06
CA ALA A 670 6.21 -31.49 -4.99
C ALA A 670 5.79 -30.96 -6.38
N ASP A 671 4.87 -30.00 -6.42
CA ASP A 671 4.42 -29.39 -7.68
C ASP A 671 5.54 -28.64 -8.42
N GLN A 672 6.31 -27.81 -7.71
CA GLN A 672 7.45 -27.10 -8.28
C GLN A 672 8.51 -28.06 -8.84
N LEU A 673 8.80 -29.14 -8.13
CA LEU A 673 9.76 -30.13 -8.60
C LEU A 673 9.25 -30.88 -9.83
N ARG A 674 7.95 -31.22 -9.89
CA ARG A 674 7.33 -31.78 -11.11
C ARG A 674 7.53 -30.86 -12.30
N GLY A 675 7.25 -29.56 -12.13
CA GLY A 675 7.47 -28.56 -13.17
C GLY A 675 8.93 -28.49 -13.64
N ALA A 676 9.88 -28.49 -12.69
CA ALA A 676 11.32 -28.49 -12.99
C ALA A 676 11.74 -29.75 -13.77
N ILE A 677 11.27 -30.93 -13.34
CA ILE A 677 11.54 -32.20 -14.02
C ILE A 677 11.05 -32.15 -15.47
N ILE A 678 9.82 -31.70 -15.72
CA ILE A 678 9.28 -31.60 -17.10
C ILE A 678 10.11 -30.66 -17.98
N GLN A 679 10.58 -29.53 -17.44
CA GLN A 679 11.46 -28.62 -18.18
C GLN A 679 12.82 -29.25 -18.47
N ASP A 680 13.42 -29.93 -17.49
CA ASP A 680 14.69 -30.66 -17.65
C ASP A 680 14.56 -31.77 -18.68
N LEU A 681 13.42 -32.47 -18.73
CA LEU A 681 13.13 -33.48 -19.74
C LEU A 681 13.29 -32.96 -21.16
N ILE A 682 12.70 -31.78 -21.44
CA ILE A 682 12.73 -31.12 -22.73
C ILE A 682 14.13 -30.54 -23.02
N ALA A 683 14.78 -29.96 -22.01
CA ALA A 683 16.11 -29.37 -22.15
C ALA A 683 17.19 -30.43 -22.41
N ASP A 684 17.14 -31.57 -21.72
CA ASP A 684 18.10 -32.66 -21.85
C ASP A 684 17.99 -33.34 -23.20
N ILE A 685 16.77 -33.66 -23.67
CA ILE A 685 16.59 -34.26 -24.99
C ILE A 685 17.04 -33.31 -26.10
N ARG A 686 16.82 -31.99 -25.95
CA ARG A 686 17.30 -30.99 -26.90
C ARG A 686 18.83 -30.91 -26.91
N SER A 687 19.45 -30.84 -25.74
CA SER A 687 20.92 -30.82 -25.60
C SER A 687 21.54 -32.08 -26.20
N TYR A 688 20.90 -33.24 -26.00
CA TYR A 688 21.32 -34.50 -26.59
C TYR A 688 21.11 -34.53 -28.12
N ALA A 689 19.98 -34.03 -28.63
CA ALA A 689 19.70 -33.97 -30.06
C ALA A 689 20.63 -33.00 -30.83
N GLU A 690 21.19 -31.99 -30.15
CA GLU A 690 22.15 -31.04 -30.71
C GLU A 690 23.59 -31.61 -30.75
N ALA A 691 24.07 -32.21 -29.66
CA ALA A 691 25.49 -32.56 -29.48
C ALA A 691 25.79 -34.05 -29.22
N ALA A 692 24.77 -34.88 -28.95
CA ALA A 692 24.88 -36.29 -28.56
C ALA A 692 25.94 -36.59 -27.50
N ASN A 693 26.05 -35.68 -26.53
CA ASN A 693 27.03 -35.79 -25.46
C ASN A 693 26.67 -36.95 -24.50
N PRO A 694 27.51 -37.98 -24.34
CA PRO A 694 27.26 -39.09 -23.42
C PRO A 694 27.21 -38.67 -21.93
N ASP A 695 27.82 -37.54 -21.57
CA ASP A 695 27.79 -37.03 -20.19
C ASP A 695 26.38 -36.58 -19.78
N VAL A 696 25.57 -36.11 -20.74
CA VAL A 696 24.16 -35.74 -20.53
C VAL A 696 23.33 -36.96 -20.12
N ILE A 697 23.61 -38.14 -20.69
CA ILE A 697 22.85 -39.37 -20.39
C ILE A 697 23.00 -39.74 -18.91
N ALA A 698 24.20 -39.63 -18.34
CA ALA A 698 24.51 -40.08 -16.99
C ALA A 698 23.79 -39.30 -15.90
N THR A 699 23.49 -38.02 -16.14
CA THR A 699 22.85 -37.10 -15.19
C THR A 699 21.39 -36.78 -15.53
N SER A 700 20.89 -37.24 -16.69
CA SER A 700 19.57 -36.88 -17.20
C SER A 700 18.44 -37.80 -16.71
N VAL A 701 17.42 -37.20 -16.10
CA VAL A 701 16.20 -37.88 -15.63
C VAL A 701 15.49 -38.69 -16.72
N PRO A 702 15.15 -38.15 -17.92
CA PRO A 702 14.44 -38.92 -18.95
C PRO A 702 15.20 -40.15 -19.44
N PHE A 703 16.52 -40.05 -19.59
CA PHE A 703 17.35 -41.18 -20.01
C PHE A 703 17.33 -42.28 -18.95
N GLN A 704 17.45 -41.93 -17.66
CA GLN A 704 17.46 -42.89 -16.56
C GLN A 704 16.08 -43.50 -16.26
N LEU A 705 14.99 -42.79 -16.58
CA LEU A 705 13.63 -43.35 -16.61
C LEU A 705 13.37 -44.26 -17.83
N GLY A 706 14.22 -44.21 -18.86
CA GLY A 706 14.06 -44.98 -20.10
C GLY A 706 12.90 -44.50 -20.98
N VAL A 707 12.49 -43.24 -20.84
CA VAL A 707 11.35 -42.63 -21.56
C VAL A 707 11.77 -41.90 -22.85
N VAL A 708 13.04 -42.04 -23.26
CA VAL A 708 13.58 -41.46 -24.50
C VAL A 708 13.59 -42.51 -25.61
N PHE A 709 13.10 -42.10 -26.77
CA PHE A 709 13.00 -42.92 -27.97
C PHE A 709 13.67 -42.23 -29.15
N ARG A 710 14.08 -43.05 -30.12
CA ARG A 710 14.64 -42.63 -31.40
C ARG A 710 13.88 -43.34 -32.52
N VAL A 711 13.51 -42.58 -33.54
CA VAL A 711 12.91 -43.07 -34.77
C VAL A 711 13.83 -42.75 -35.93
N THR A 712 14.18 -43.76 -36.72
CA THR A 712 14.96 -43.62 -37.95
C THR A 712 14.17 -44.21 -39.12
N GLY A 713 14.21 -43.57 -40.28
CA GLY A 713 13.45 -44.03 -41.46
C GLY A 713 13.07 -42.89 -42.41
N ASN A 714 12.44 -43.25 -43.53
CA ASN A 714 12.04 -42.28 -44.56
C ASN A 714 10.68 -41.60 -44.28
N ARG A 715 9.85 -42.16 -43.38
CA ARG A 715 8.52 -41.65 -43.01
C ARG A 715 8.30 -41.84 -41.51
N MET A 716 7.79 -40.81 -40.82
CA MET A 716 7.38 -40.97 -39.42
C MET A 716 5.99 -41.62 -39.31
N PRO A 717 5.72 -42.33 -38.21
CA PRO A 717 4.39 -42.87 -37.93
C PRO A 717 3.32 -41.77 -37.82
N GLU A 718 2.09 -42.06 -38.28
CA GLU A 718 0.98 -41.10 -38.23
C GLU A 718 0.66 -40.62 -36.80
N TRP A 719 0.78 -41.49 -35.79
CA TRP A 719 0.57 -41.11 -34.39
C TRP A 719 1.64 -40.17 -33.81
N LEU A 720 2.77 -40.00 -34.49
CA LEU A 720 3.80 -38.99 -34.18
C LEU A 720 3.62 -37.69 -35.00
N GLU A 721 3.16 -37.77 -36.25
CA GLU A 721 3.02 -36.56 -37.08
C GLU A 721 1.68 -35.85 -36.92
N GLU A 722 0.61 -36.59 -36.60
CA GLU A 722 -0.77 -36.13 -36.65
C GLU A 722 -1.55 -36.49 -35.36
N VAL A 723 -2.68 -35.82 -35.18
CA VAL A 723 -3.61 -36.14 -34.09
C VAL A 723 -4.50 -37.31 -34.51
N VAL A 724 -4.20 -38.50 -33.98
CA VAL A 724 -4.99 -39.73 -34.17
C VAL A 724 -6.10 -39.87 -33.14
N ALA A 725 -7.21 -40.50 -33.54
CA ALA A 725 -8.37 -40.74 -32.69
C ALA A 725 -8.73 -42.24 -32.59
N GLY A 726 -9.39 -42.62 -31.49
CA GLY A 726 -9.91 -43.98 -31.30
C GLY A 726 -8.82 -45.03 -31.07
N ASN A 727 -8.94 -46.18 -31.73
CA ASN A 727 -8.06 -47.35 -31.52
C ASN A 727 -6.65 -47.20 -32.13
N ALA A 728 -6.37 -46.08 -32.80
CA ALA A 728 -5.06 -45.77 -33.37
C ALA A 728 -4.12 -45.03 -32.39
N ILE A 729 -4.59 -44.72 -31.18
CA ILE A 729 -3.81 -44.02 -30.14
C ILE A 729 -2.94 -45.04 -29.38
N PRO A 730 -1.61 -44.84 -29.26
CA PRO A 730 -0.78 -45.67 -28.38
C PRO A 730 -1.19 -45.54 -26.91
N THR A 731 -1.00 -46.61 -26.14
CA THR A 731 -1.39 -46.63 -24.72
C THR A 731 -0.24 -47.06 -23.83
N ILE A 732 -0.15 -46.49 -22.63
CA ILE A 732 0.88 -46.78 -21.65
C ILE A 732 0.26 -47.21 -20.31
N ARG A 733 0.96 -48.11 -19.62
CA ARG A 733 0.72 -48.45 -18.21
C ARG A 733 1.96 -48.14 -17.42
N GLN A 734 1.76 -47.76 -16.16
CA GLN A 734 2.86 -47.46 -15.24
C GLN A 734 2.64 -48.08 -13.88
N ARG A 735 3.73 -48.20 -13.09
CA ARG A 735 3.66 -48.58 -11.69
C ARG A 735 3.16 -47.43 -10.81
N LEU A 736 2.25 -47.70 -9.87
CA LEU A 736 1.59 -46.67 -9.06
C LEU A 736 1.98 -46.63 -7.58
N HIS A 737 2.42 -47.73 -6.99
CA HIS A 737 2.70 -47.78 -5.55
C HIS A 737 4.18 -48.08 -5.26
N PRO A 738 4.74 -47.57 -4.14
CA PRO A 738 6.09 -47.93 -3.69
C PRO A 738 6.30 -49.44 -3.47
N GLU A 739 5.22 -50.14 -3.12
CA GLU A 739 5.18 -51.58 -2.78
C GLU A 739 4.94 -52.48 -4.01
N ALA A 740 4.56 -51.90 -5.16
CA ALA A 740 4.21 -52.67 -6.35
C ALA A 740 5.47 -53.09 -7.10
N SER A 741 5.53 -54.33 -7.59
CA SER A 741 6.65 -54.81 -8.44
C SER A 741 6.32 -54.85 -9.93
N LYS A 742 5.06 -54.56 -10.30
CA LYS A 742 4.53 -54.60 -11.68
C LYS A 742 3.74 -53.33 -12.00
N VAL A 743 3.52 -53.07 -13.29
CA VAL A 743 2.64 -51.99 -13.77
C VAL A 743 1.19 -52.20 -13.31
N SER A 744 0.46 -51.10 -13.17
CA SER A 744 -0.98 -51.10 -12.87
C SER A 744 -1.80 -51.59 -14.08
N ASP A 745 -3.03 -52.05 -13.81
CA ASP A 745 -4.01 -52.38 -14.86
C ASP A 745 -4.57 -51.12 -15.56
N GLU A 746 -4.34 -49.92 -15.00
CA GLU A 746 -4.76 -48.64 -15.55
C GLU A 746 -4.11 -48.34 -16.92
N ILE A 747 -4.91 -48.38 -17.98
CA ILE A 747 -4.50 -48.04 -19.34
C ILE A 747 -4.66 -46.53 -19.55
N ARG A 748 -3.60 -45.87 -20.01
CA ARG A 748 -3.57 -44.43 -20.27
C ARG A 748 -3.18 -44.12 -21.70
N GLU A 749 -3.70 -43.03 -22.25
CA GLU A 749 -3.45 -42.62 -23.63
C GLU A 749 -2.09 -41.95 -23.77
N VAL A 750 -1.45 -42.14 -24.92
CA VAL A 750 -0.22 -41.44 -25.30
C VAL A 750 -0.51 -40.59 -26.54
N ARG A 751 -0.31 -39.27 -26.43
CA ARG A 751 -0.62 -38.31 -27.51
C ARG A 751 0.58 -37.45 -27.84
N THR A 752 0.73 -37.07 -29.11
CA THR A 752 1.82 -36.17 -29.50
C THR A 752 1.48 -34.72 -29.18
N PHE A 753 2.38 -34.05 -28.46
CA PHE A 753 2.26 -32.64 -28.08
C PHE A 753 2.45 -31.73 -29.30
N ASN A 754 3.63 -31.78 -29.94
CA ASN A 754 4.03 -30.90 -31.05
C ASN A 754 3.89 -31.59 -32.41
N VAL A 755 2.64 -31.92 -32.78
CA VAL A 755 2.29 -32.43 -34.12
C VAL A 755 2.63 -31.45 -35.23
N ARG A 756 2.66 -31.93 -36.48
CA ARG A 756 3.06 -31.14 -37.64
C ARG A 756 2.20 -29.88 -37.84
N GLN A 757 0.90 -29.92 -37.54
CA GLN A 757 0.05 -28.73 -37.70
C GLN A 757 0.13 -27.75 -36.51
N ALA A 758 0.80 -28.11 -35.41
CA ALA A 758 1.12 -27.21 -34.28
C ALA A 758 2.54 -26.62 -34.36
N ASN A 759 3.31 -26.96 -35.40
CA ASN A 759 4.67 -26.45 -35.60
C ASN A 759 4.63 -25.04 -36.20
N PHE A 760 5.31 -24.08 -35.56
CA PHE A 760 5.29 -22.67 -35.94
C PHE A 760 5.92 -22.36 -37.31
N THR A 761 6.77 -23.25 -37.85
CA THR A 761 7.33 -23.10 -39.21
C THR A 761 6.30 -23.47 -40.29
N THR A 762 5.54 -24.55 -40.08
CA THR A 762 4.60 -25.09 -41.07
C THR A 762 3.21 -24.48 -40.98
N ASN A 763 2.76 -24.13 -39.77
CA ASN A 763 1.51 -23.42 -39.50
C ASN A 763 1.80 -22.23 -38.56
N PRO A 764 2.38 -21.13 -39.08
CA PRO A 764 2.76 -20.00 -38.23
C PRO A 764 1.53 -19.34 -37.60
N PRO A 765 1.54 -19.10 -36.27
CA PRO A 765 0.44 -18.40 -35.62
C PRO A 765 0.33 -16.94 -36.07
N ARG A 766 -0.89 -16.39 -36.02
CA ARG A 766 -1.24 -15.01 -36.33
C ARG A 766 -1.38 -14.19 -35.05
N PHE A 767 -0.86 -12.97 -35.10
CA PHE A 767 -1.09 -11.95 -34.09
C PHE A 767 -2.40 -11.22 -34.38
N GLU A 768 -3.31 -11.23 -33.41
CA GLU A 768 -4.57 -10.50 -33.43
C GLU A 768 -4.64 -9.47 -32.29
N ARG A 769 -5.62 -8.56 -32.37
CA ARG A 769 -5.88 -7.55 -31.33
C ARG A 769 -4.61 -6.81 -30.88
N VAL A 770 -3.72 -6.53 -31.85
CA VAL A 770 -2.43 -5.88 -31.59
C VAL A 770 -2.66 -4.42 -31.26
N LYS A 771 -2.19 -4.00 -30.08
CA LYS A 771 -2.18 -2.59 -29.65
C LYS A 771 -0.87 -2.25 -28.97
N HIS A 772 -0.47 -0.99 -29.06
CA HIS A 772 0.68 -0.48 -28.34
C HIS A 772 0.35 0.84 -27.64
N TYR A 773 1.04 1.06 -26.53
CA TYR A 773 0.94 2.23 -25.68
C TYR A 773 2.36 2.76 -25.45
N ALA A 774 2.56 4.05 -25.66
CA ALA A 774 3.86 4.68 -25.49
C ALA A 774 3.77 5.80 -24.44
N ASP A 775 4.76 5.81 -23.56
CA ASP A 775 5.05 6.86 -22.59
C ASP A 775 6.50 7.34 -22.79
N ALA A 776 6.87 8.47 -22.17
CA ALA A 776 8.22 9.00 -22.25
C ALA A 776 9.27 7.98 -21.81
N ASN A 777 9.02 7.08 -20.86
CA ASN A 777 9.99 6.06 -20.41
C ASN A 777 9.70 4.63 -20.89
N THR A 778 8.53 4.34 -21.47
CA THR A 778 8.11 2.95 -21.67
C THR A 778 7.29 2.77 -22.95
N ILE A 779 7.47 1.62 -23.61
CA ILE A 779 6.56 1.15 -24.66
C ILE A 779 5.99 -0.19 -24.22
N ALA A 780 4.66 -0.28 -24.14
CA ALA A 780 3.95 -1.52 -23.82
C ALA A 780 3.15 -1.98 -25.03
N ILE A 781 3.19 -3.27 -25.33
CA ILE A 781 2.56 -3.88 -26.52
C ILE A 781 1.76 -5.08 -26.04
N THR A 782 0.53 -5.19 -26.55
CA THR A 782 -0.37 -6.32 -26.30
C THR A 782 -0.83 -6.95 -27.62
N TRP A 783 -1.07 -8.25 -27.60
CA TRP A 783 -1.63 -9.02 -28.71
C TRP A 783 -2.26 -10.32 -28.19
N ASP A 784 -3.10 -10.93 -29.01
CA ASP A 784 -3.55 -12.31 -28.85
C ASP A 784 -2.92 -13.19 -29.94
N LEU A 785 -2.47 -14.39 -29.57
CA LEU A 785 -1.91 -15.36 -30.52
C LEU A 785 -3.01 -16.35 -30.94
N THR A 786 -3.20 -16.55 -32.25
CA THR A 786 -4.22 -17.46 -32.80
C THR A 786 -3.65 -18.28 -33.95
N TRP A 787 -4.18 -19.48 -34.24
CA TRP A 787 -3.77 -20.23 -35.42
C TRP A 787 -4.33 -19.61 -36.70
N ASP A 788 -3.53 -19.54 -37.76
CA ASP A 788 -3.99 -19.03 -39.07
C ASP A 788 -4.99 -20.00 -39.73
N GLN A 789 -4.75 -21.31 -39.57
CA GLN A 789 -5.69 -22.36 -39.90
C GLN A 789 -6.23 -22.99 -38.61
N SER A 790 -7.55 -22.95 -38.41
CA SER A 790 -8.19 -23.52 -37.23
C SER A 790 -7.85 -25.01 -37.08
N ALA A 791 -7.60 -25.42 -35.83
CA ALA A 791 -7.25 -26.80 -35.50
C ALA A 791 -8.28 -27.80 -36.06
N THR A 792 -7.77 -28.86 -36.70
CA THR A 792 -8.54 -29.98 -37.25
C THR A 792 -9.30 -30.74 -36.15
N TYR A 793 -10.28 -31.57 -36.56
CA TYR A 793 -11.00 -32.50 -35.67
C TYR A 793 -10.01 -33.37 -34.86
N GLY A 794 -10.12 -33.38 -33.52
CA GLY A 794 -9.36 -34.27 -32.63
C GLY A 794 -8.38 -33.62 -31.65
N TYR A 795 -8.09 -32.31 -31.79
CA TYR A 795 -7.21 -31.56 -30.88
C TYR A 795 -7.82 -31.47 -29.47
N THR A 796 -6.99 -31.53 -28.42
CA THR A 796 -7.44 -31.02 -27.11
C THR A 796 -7.57 -29.49 -27.17
N PRO A 797 -8.40 -28.86 -26.33
CA PRO A 797 -8.52 -27.41 -26.33
C PRO A 797 -7.17 -26.69 -26.11
N SER A 798 -6.29 -27.24 -25.26
CA SER A 798 -4.95 -26.68 -25.05
C SER A 798 -4.02 -26.90 -26.24
N GLN A 799 -4.10 -28.04 -26.94
CA GLN A 799 -3.38 -28.22 -28.20
C GLN A 799 -3.87 -27.25 -29.29
N ALA A 800 -5.14 -26.84 -29.23
CA ALA A 800 -5.72 -25.85 -30.14
C ALA A 800 -5.35 -24.40 -29.77
N ASP A 801 -4.74 -24.15 -28.62
CA ASP A 801 -4.20 -22.84 -28.25
C ASP A 801 -2.73 -22.72 -28.68
N PRO A 802 -2.36 -21.78 -29.57
CA PRO A 802 -0.95 -21.59 -29.94
C PRO A 802 -0.07 -21.12 -28.78
N GLU A 803 -0.61 -20.48 -27.74
CA GLU A 803 0.17 -20.08 -26.55
C GLU A 803 0.66 -21.30 -25.76
N HIS A 804 -0.05 -22.43 -25.84
CA HIS A 804 0.38 -23.70 -25.21
C HIS A 804 1.69 -24.26 -25.81
N HIS A 805 1.97 -23.95 -27.08
CA HIS A 805 3.17 -24.40 -27.79
C HIS A 805 4.31 -23.39 -27.75
N LEU A 806 4.05 -22.18 -27.25
CA LEU A 806 5.00 -21.08 -27.23
C LEU A 806 6.01 -21.24 -26.08
N LEU A 807 7.31 -21.17 -26.42
CA LEU A 807 8.38 -21.09 -25.42
C LEU A 807 8.66 -19.65 -25.00
N HIS A 808 8.88 -18.77 -25.99
CA HIS A 808 9.11 -17.34 -25.78
C HIS A 808 8.92 -16.55 -27.08
N TYR A 809 8.90 -15.23 -26.95
CA TYR A 809 9.00 -14.29 -28.06
C TYR A 809 10.43 -13.74 -28.16
N ILE A 810 11.00 -13.72 -29.35
CA ILE A 810 12.23 -12.97 -29.65
C ILE A 810 11.82 -11.57 -30.08
N VAL A 811 12.24 -10.57 -29.32
CA VAL A 811 11.95 -9.16 -29.58
C VAL A 811 13.23 -8.49 -30.08
N ARG A 812 13.16 -7.94 -31.30
CA ARG A 812 14.21 -7.09 -31.87
C ARG A 812 13.72 -5.65 -31.92
N ARG A 813 14.41 -4.76 -31.21
CA ARG A 813 14.16 -3.33 -31.17
C ARG A 813 15.25 -2.57 -31.91
N ARG A 814 14.84 -1.68 -32.82
CA ARG A 814 15.72 -0.77 -33.56
C ARG A 814 15.21 0.66 -33.44
N SER A 815 16.09 1.62 -33.12
CA SER A 815 15.73 3.04 -33.23
C SER A 815 15.69 3.46 -34.70
N LEU A 816 14.65 4.19 -35.12
CA LEU A 816 14.54 4.74 -36.47
C LEU A 816 15.18 6.13 -36.60
N ASP A 817 15.18 6.88 -35.50
CA ASP A 817 15.63 8.29 -35.48
C ASP A 817 17.07 8.45 -34.99
N ARG A 818 17.61 7.47 -34.24
CA ARG A 818 18.98 7.48 -33.74
C ARG A 818 19.78 6.29 -34.31
N PRO A 819 21.09 6.47 -34.58
CA PRO A 819 21.97 5.38 -34.97
C PRO A 819 22.35 4.54 -33.72
N GLU A 820 21.37 3.84 -33.14
CA GLU A 820 21.57 2.89 -32.03
C GLU A 820 21.69 1.46 -32.55
N GLN A 821 22.44 0.61 -31.85
CA GLN A 821 22.49 -0.81 -32.15
C GLN A 821 21.15 -1.49 -31.85
N ASP A 822 20.78 -2.45 -32.70
CA ASP A 822 19.61 -3.30 -32.47
C ASP A 822 19.74 -4.04 -31.15
N ARG A 823 18.70 -3.97 -30.32
CA ARG A 823 18.59 -4.82 -29.12
C ARG A 823 17.77 -6.04 -29.44
N ILE A 824 18.27 -7.21 -29.05
CA ILE A 824 17.58 -8.48 -29.18
C ILE A 824 17.49 -9.09 -27.79
N TYR A 825 16.27 -9.40 -27.35
CA TYR A 825 16.01 -10.04 -26.08
C TYR A 825 14.78 -10.95 -26.18
N SER A 826 14.69 -11.93 -25.30
CA SER A 826 13.56 -12.87 -25.23
C SER A 826 12.57 -12.45 -24.14
N VAL A 827 11.28 -12.63 -24.40
CA VAL A 827 10.21 -12.36 -23.43
C VAL A 827 9.27 -13.56 -23.39
N SER A 828 8.93 -14.03 -22.20
CA SER A 828 7.91 -15.06 -21.98
C SER A 828 6.72 -14.43 -21.28
N ALA A 829 5.51 -14.77 -21.72
CA ALA A 829 4.30 -14.36 -21.03
C ALA A 829 4.19 -15.16 -19.71
N VAL A 830 3.86 -14.47 -18.62
CA VAL A 830 3.64 -15.09 -17.31
C VAL A 830 2.22 -14.78 -16.89
N GLU A 831 1.46 -15.82 -16.59
CA GLU A 831 0.10 -15.72 -16.09
C GLU A 831 0.09 -15.77 -14.56
N VAL A 832 -0.82 -15.03 -13.94
CA VAL A 832 -0.98 -15.04 -12.48
C VAL A 832 -2.08 -16.02 -12.12
N LEU A 833 -1.82 -16.90 -11.15
CA LEU A 833 -2.77 -17.90 -10.69
C LEU A 833 -3.39 -17.49 -9.35
N HIS A 834 -4.69 -17.72 -9.19
CA HIS A 834 -5.40 -17.51 -7.94
C HIS A 834 -6.42 -18.63 -7.70
N ARG A 835 -6.45 -19.21 -6.51
CA ARG A 835 -7.45 -20.20 -6.10
C ARG A 835 -8.59 -19.49 -5.37
N GLU A 836 -9.81 -19.59 -5.90
CA GLU A 836 -11.04 -19.07 -5.29
C GLU A 836 -11.97 -20.25 -4.90
N ALA A 837 -12.73 -20.11 -3.82
CA ALA A 837 -13.67 -21.16 -3.40
C ALA A 837 -14.89 -21.10 -4.33
N GLY A 838 -15.21 -22.21 -5.00
CA GLY A 838 -16.40 -22.29 -5.85
C GLY A 838 -17.68 -22.47 -5.04
N ASP A 839 -18.80 -22.01 -5.61
CA ASP A 839 -20.12 -22.05 -4.97
C ASP A 839 -20.61 -23.50 -4.71
N ASP A 840 -20.14 -24.46 -5.50
CA ASP A 840 -20.48 -25.89 -5.40
C ASP A 840 -19.58 -26.66 -4.40
N GLY A 841 -18.69 -25.96 -3.68
CA GLY A 841 -17.72 -26.57 -2.75
C GLY A 841 -16.46 -27.13 -3.41
N ASN A 842 -16.34 -27.03 -4.73
CA ASN A 842 -15.10 -27.30 -5.47
C ASN A 842 -14.28 -26.00 -5.63
N ASP A 843 -12.98 -26.06 -5.36
CA ASP A 843 -12.10 -24.92 -5.57
C ASP A 843 -11.88 -24.67 -7.07
N LEU A 844 -11.85 -23.38 -7.46
CA LEU A 844 -11.67 -22.92 -8.83
C LEU A 844 -10.32 -22.20 -8.97
N LEU A 845 -9.51 -22.58 -9.97
CA LEU A 845 -8.24 -21.93 -10.28
C LEU A 845 -8.43 -20.84 -11.35
N LYS A 846 -8.35 -19.59 -10.95
CA LYS A 846 -8.40 -18.42 -11.83
C LYS A 846 -7.01 -18.11 -12.39
N THR A 847 -6.89 -18.13 -13.70
CA THR A 847 -5.67 -17.80 -14.45
C THR A 847 -5.84 -16.42 -15.08
N LEU A 848 -4.96 -15.48 -14.74
CA LEU A 848 -5.04 -14.10 -15.19
C LEU A 848 -3.99 -13.88 -16.27
N ARG A 849 -4.47 -13.60 -17.50
CA ARG A 849 -3.59 -13.25 -18.62
C ARG A 849 -2.95 -11.89 -18.36
N PRO A 850 -1.64 -11.69 -18.62
CA PRO A 850 -1.01 -10.39 -18.47
C PRO A 850 -1.63 -9.37 -19.44
N ARG A 851 -1.82 -8.14 -18.97
CA ARG A 851 -2.36 -7.03 -19.78
C ARG A 851 -1.51 -6.70 -21.01
N PHE A 852 -0.19 -6.81 -20.86
CA PHE A 852 0.78 -6.54 -21.90
C PHE A 852 1.74 -7.70 -21.97
N GLN A 853 1.89 -8.30 -23.15
CA GLN A 853 2.85 -9.37 -23.41
C GLN A 853 4.29 -8.83 -23.51
N LEU A 854 4.46 -7.55 -23.83
CA LEU A 854 5.76 -6.89 -23.87
C LEU A 854 5.69 -5.51 -23.20
N VAL A 855 6.60 -5.25 -22.26
CA VAL A 855 6.85 -3.94 -21.67
C VAL A 855 8.34 -3.63 -21.79
N ASP A 856 8.69 -2.68 -22.66
CA ASP A 856 10.07 -2.23 -22.87
C ASP A 856 10.32 -0.90 -22.16
N GLN A 857 11.16 -0.93 -21.12
CA GLN A 857 11.49 0.22 -20.28
C GLN A 857 12.83 0.83 -20.70
N PHE A 858 12.86 2.15 -20.84
CA PHE A 858 14.04 2.93 -21.25
C PHE A 858 14.83 3.45 -20.04
N ASN A 859 15.02 2.59 -19.03
CA ASN A 859 15.67 2.91 -17.74
C ASN A 859 17.15 3.35 -17.85
N GLN A 860 17.75 3.28 -19.04
CA GLN A 860 19.11 3.73 -19.29
C GLN A 860 19.20 5.22 -19.60
N GLU A 861 18.08 5.85 -19.96
CA GLU A 861 17.99 7.29 -20.20
C GLU A 861 17.74 8.01 -18.87
N THR A 862 18.44 9.11 -18.63
CA THR A 862 18.22 9.96 -17.46
C THR A 862 16.88 10.69 -17.58
N LEU A 863 16.29 11.11 -16.44
CA LEU A 863 15.04 11.91 -16.46
C LEU A 863 15.19 13.20 -17.28
N ALA A 864 16.39 13.78 -17.35
CA ALA A 864 16.67 14.95 -18.17
C ALA A 864 16.65 14.62 -19.68
N GLU A 865 17.17 13.46 -20.09
CA GLU A 865 17.11 12.99 -21.48
C GLU A 865 15.67 12.64 -21.90
N GLN A 866 14.89 12.05 -21.00
CA GLN A 866 13.48 11.73 -21.22
C GLN A 866 12.61 13.00 -21.35
N ALA A 867 12.91 14.06 -20.60
CA ALA A 867 12.22 15.34 -20.70
C ALA A 867 12.56 16.12 -21.99
N VAL A 868 13.67 15.79 -22.66
CA VAL A 868 14.17 16.44 -23.88
C VAL A 868 13.82 15.63 -25.14
N LEU A 869 12.91 14.65 -25.04
CA LEU A 869 12.40 13.98 -26.23
C LEU A 869 11.89 15.01 -27.24
N PRO A 870 12.24 14.88 -28.54
CA PRO A 870 11.81 15.82 -29.56
C PRO A 870 10.29 15.84 -29.66
N ALA A 871 9.71 16.99 -30.03
CA ALA A 871 8.26 17.14 -30.18
C ALA A 871 7.68 16.19 -31.25
N THR A 872 8.48 15.76 -32.22
CA THR A 872 8.14 14.75 -33.23
C THR A 872 8.12 13.31 -32.67
N GLY A 873 8.60 13.12 -31.44
CA GLY A 873 8.80 11.83 -30.79
C GLY A 873 10.03 11.06 -31.30
N LEU A 874 10.41 10.01 -30.57
CA LEU A 874 11.41 9.02 -31.00
C LEU A 874 10.72 7.71 -31.32
N SER A 875 10.88 7.25 -32.55
CA SER A 875 10.26 6.07 -33.12
C SER A 875 11.19 4.87 -33.06
N TYR A 876 10.61 3.75 -32.64
CA TYR A 876 11.29 2.46 -32.54
C TYR A 876 10.54 1.43 -33.38
N TYR A 877 11.29 0.67 -34.15
CA TYR A 877 10.81 -0.49 -34.88
C TYR A 877 10.95 -1.73 -34.00
N TYR A 878 9.84 -2.42 -33.76
CA TYR A 878 9.78 -3.69 -33.06
C TYR A 878 9.48 -4.81 -34.05
N ALA A 879 10.29 -5.87 -34.01
CA ALA A 879 9.99 -7.16 -34.62
C ALA A 879 9.88 -8.22 -33.53
N ILE A 880 8.68 -8.75 -33.32
CA ILE A 880 8.33 -9.72 -32.27
C ILE A 880 8.07 -11.06 -32.95
N THR A 881 8.87 -12.07 -32.64
CA THR A 881 8.81 -13.37 -33.32
C THR A 881 8.51 -14.48 -32.33
N PRO A 882 7.41 -15.24 -32.48
CA PRO A 882 7.09 -16.34 -31.57
C PRO A 882 7.97 -17.55 -31.88
N VAL A 883 8.45 -18.22 -30.84
CA VAL A 883 9.28 -19.44 -30.93
C VAL A 883 8.61 -20.55 -30.13
N ASP A 884 8.41 -21.71 -30.76
CA ASP A 884 7.82 -22.88 -30.09
C ASP A 884 8.85 -23.65 -29.23
N PHE A 885 8.38 -24.59 -28.41
CA PHE A 885 9.25 -25.45 -27.58
C PHE A 885 10.27 -26.27 -28.38
N ALA A 886 9.98 -26.59 -29.64
CA ALA A 886 10.90 -27.29 -30.54
C ALA A 886 11.92 -26.36 -31.22
N GLY A 887 11.87 -25.06 -30.95
CA GLY A 887 12.78 -24.06 -31.51
C GLY A 887 12.41 -23.57 -32.92
N ASN A 888 11.23 -23.93 -33.42
CA ASN A 888 10.73 -23.42 -34.69
C ASN A 888 10.25 -21.98 -34.54
N VAL A 889 10.53 -21.18 -35.56
CA VAL A 889 10.28 -19.74 -35.54
C VAL A 889 9.05 -19.43 -36.38
N GLY A 890 8.07 -18.77 -35.78
CA GLY A 890 6.85 -18.34 -36.45
C GLY A 890 7.00 -17.03 -37.22
N ARG A 891 5.89 -16.53 -37.77
CA ARG A 891 5.85 -15.27 -38.51
C ARG A 891 6.03 -14.08 -37.54
N PRO A 892 6.95 -13.13 -37.81
CA PRO A 892 7.14 -11.98 -36.93
C PRO A 892 6.01 -10.95 -37.06
N LEU A 893 5.59 -10.39 -35.93
CA LEU A 893 4.83 -9.15 -35.85
C LEU A 893 5.79 -7.97 -35.93
N THR A 894 5.55 -7.05 -36.86
CA THR A 894 6.35 -5.83 -37.02
C THR A 894 5.50 -4.60 -36.81
N LEU A 895 5.92 -3.71 -35.91
CA LEU A 895 5.23 -2.44 -35.67
C LEU A 895 6.22 -1.31 -35.33
N VAL A 896 5.77 -0.08 -35.52
CA VAL A 896 6.50 1.12 -35.14
C VAL A 896 5.77 1.76 -33.97
N ALA A 897 6.50 2.05 -32.89
CA ALA A 897 5.98 2.73 -31.72
C ALA A 897 6.82 3.97 -31.44
N THR A 898 6.15 5.10 -31.16
CA THR A 898 6.80 6.42 -31.01
C THR A 898 6.60 6.95 -29.60
N ARG A 899 7.70 7.27 -28.91
CA ARG A 899 7.72 7.89 -27.58
C ARG A 899 7.64 9.40 -27.70
N TYR A 900 6.77 10.02 -26.91
CA TYR A 900 6.63 11.48 -26.82
C TYR A 900 7.03 11.96 -25.42
N PRO A 901 7.46 13.23 -25.26
CA PRO A 901 7.63 13.83 -23.95
C PRO A 901 6.25 13.94 -23.26
N THR A 902 6.09 13.26 -22.12
CA THR A 902 4.83 13.22 -21.36
C THR A 902 4.83 14.09 -20.12
N ASP A 903 5.95 14.75 -19.82
CA ASP A 903 6.03 15.64 -18.66
C ASP A 903 5.24 16.93 -18.92
N PRO A 904 4.30 17.29 -18.03
CA PRO A 904 3.59 18.55 -18.15
C PRO A 904 4.54 19.73 -17.93
N PRO A 905 4.31 20.87 -18.61
CA PRO A 905 5.04 22.09 -18.33
C PRO A 905 4.74 22.58 -16.91
N GLN A 906 5.68 23.33 -16.34
CA GLN A 906 5.45 23.92 -15.02
C GLN A 906 4.36 25.00 -15.11
N VAL A 907 3.51 25.04 -14.09
CA VAL A 907 2.45 26.03 -13.98
C VAL A 907 3.03 27.44 -13.78
N PRO A 908 2.45 28.47 -14.40
CA PRO A 908 2.78 29.86 -14.10
C PRO A 908 2.64 30.18 -12.62
N THR A 909 3.50 31.07 -12.12
CA THR A 909 3.41 31.60 -10.75
C THR A 909 2.94 33.05 -10.79
N ASP A 910 2.37 33.51 -9.67
CA ASP A 910 1.98 34.92 -9.47
C ASP A 910 1.01 35.44 -10.54
N GLY A 911 0.09 34.58 -10.99
CA GLY A 911 -0.94 34.95 -11.95
C GLY A 911 -1.95 35.91 -11.35
N GLU A 912 -2.12 37.09 -11.94
CA GLU A 912 -3.09 38.11 -11.54
C GLU A 912 -3.95 38.53 -12.73
N CYS A 913 -5.28 38.49 -12.58
CA CYS A 913 -6.26 39.00 -13.53
C CYS A 913 -6.78 40.35 -13.05
N ILE A 914 -6.48 41.39 -13.83
CA ILE A 914 -6.76 42.78 -13.49
C ILE A 914 -7.89 43.30 -14.40
N ILE A 915 -9.03 43.61 -13.78
CA ILE A 915 -10.20 44.22 -14.40
C ILE A 915 -10.23 45.70 -14.00
N THR A 916 -10.19 46.59 -14.98
CA THR A 916 -10.24 48.04 -14.78
C THR A 916 -11.61 48.59 -15.18
N TYR A 917 -12.26 49.30 -14.27
CA TYR A 917 -13.49 50.04 -14.47
C TYR A 917 -13.21 51.53 -14.48
N ARG A 918 -13.81 52.26 -15.42
CA ARG A 918 -13.87 53.71 -15.42
C ARG A 918 -15.29 54.12 -15.08
N LEU A 919 -15.45 54.80 -13.95
CA LEU A 919 -16.77 55.14 -13.42
C LEU A 919 -17.08 56.61 -13.68
N THR A 920 -18.30 56.88 -14.17
CA THR A 920 -18.87 58.22 -14.28
C THR A 920 -19.69 58.59 -13.03
N GLU A 921 -19.88 59.88 -12.72
CA GLU A 921 -20.71 60.32 -11.58
C GLU A 921 -22.17 59.82 -11.67
N ASP A 922 -22.70 59.62 -12.89
CA ASP A 922 -24.05 59.09 -13.09
C ASP A 922 -24.16 57.58 -12.77
N GLU A 923 -23.04 56.84 -12.78
CA GLU A 923 -22.98 55.40 -12.49
C GLU A 923 -22.69 55.10 -11.01
N THR A 924 -22.31 56.10 -10.21
CA THR A 924 -22.06 55.96 -8.77
C THR A 924 -23.26 56.37 -7.91
N VAL A 925 -24.24 57.08 -8.47
CA VAL A 925 -25.45 57.53 -7.78
C VAL A 925 -26.64 56.62 -8.11
N PRO A 926 -27.37 56.08 -7.10
CA PRO A 926 -28.55 55.27 -7.36
C PRO A 926 -29.62 56.10 -8.08
N THR A 927 -29.86 55.81 -9.35
CA THR A 927 -30.91 56.48 -10.12
C THR A 927 -32.28 56.06 -9.61
N GLY A 928 -33.20 57.01 -9.40
CA GLY A 928 -34.59 56.75 -8.98
C GLY A 928 -35.46 56.02 -10.03
N LYS A 929 -34.83 55.32 -10.99
CA LYS A 929 -35.48 54.48 -11.98
C LYS A 929 -35.67 53.09 -11.38
N THR A 930 -36.92 52.67 -11.28
CA THR A 930 -37.29 51.30 -10.87
C THR A 930 -36.93 50.35 -12.00
N TYR A 931 -35.87 49.57 -11.83
CA TYR A 931 -35.58 48.42 -12.70
C TYR A 931 -35.95 47.14 -11.96
N ASP A 932 -36.59 46.19 -12.65
CA ASP A 932 -36.88 44.87 -12.08
C ASP A 932 -35.60 44.03 -11.88
N VAL A 933 -34.50 44.34 -12.60
CA VAL A 933 -33.17 43.70 -12.48
C VAL A 933 -32.03 44.72 -12.68
N PRO A 934 -30.96 44.73 -11.85
CA PRO A 934 -29.84 45.68 -11.99
C PRO A 934 -29.07 45.54 -13.30
N ARG A 935 -28.53 46.64 -13.86
CA ARG A 935 -27.65 46.63 -15.06
C ARG A 935 -26.18 46.48 -14.68
N LEU A 936 -25.34 45.98 -15.58
CA LEU A 936 -23.89 45.84 -15.37
C LEU A 936 -23.10 47.07 -15.86
N VAL A 937 -22.03 47.41 -15.14
CA VAL A 937 -20.99 48.35 -15.57
C VAL A 937 -20.03 47.61 -16.51
N SER A 938 -19.72 48.21 -17.66
CA SER A 938 -18.79 47.61 -18.62
C SER A 938 -17.34 47.87 -18.20
N PRO A 939 -16.47 46.85 -18.11
CA PRO A 939 -15.07 47.06 -17.80
C PRO A 939 -14.36 47.76 -18.97
N ALA A 940 -13.49 48.71 -18.65
CA ALA A 940 -12.70 49.46 -19.63
C ALA A 940 -11.51 48.63 -20.17
N ARG A 941 -10.92 47.78 -19.32
CA ARG A 941 -9.79 46.92 -19.70
C ARG A 941 -9.74 45.66 -18.85
N ILE A 942 -9.37 44.54 -19.45
CA ILE A 942 -9.14 43.26 -18.76
C ILE A 942 -7.79 42.73 -19.23
N HIS A 943 -6.84 42.56 -18.32
CA HIS A 943 -5.53 42.00 -18.65
C HIS A 943 -5.04 41.08 -17.55
N VAL A 944 -4.20 40.13 -17.92
CA VAL A 944 -3.66 39.11 -17.01
C VAL A 944 -2.15 39.14 -17.08
N THR A 945 -1.50 39.10 -15.92
CA THR A 945 -0.05 39.08 -15.76
C THR A 945 0.39 37.83 -15.01
N TRP A 946 1.54 37.25 -15.36
CA TRP A 946 2.09 36.08 -14.68
C TRP A 946 3.61 35.95 -14.87
N THR A 947 4.23 35.10 -14.05
CA THR A 947 5.65 34.77 -14.13
C THR A 947 5.82 33.34 -14.63
N GLU A 948 6.69 33.13 -15.62
CA GLU A 948 7.14 31.78 -15.98
C GLU A 948 8.18 31.31 -14.94
N PRO A 949 8.01 30.13 -14.33
CA PRO A 949 8.94 29.65 -13.32
C PRO A 949 10.33 29.44 -13.91
N SER A 950 11.36 29.94 -13.21
CA SER A 950 12.76 29.75 -13.57
C SER A 950 13.24 28.36 -13.13
N SER A 951 13.86 27.61 -14.05
CA SER A 951 14.42 26.29 -13.75
C SER A 951 15.63 26.44 -12.82
N THR A 952 15.42 26.28 -11.52
CA THR A 952 16.49 26.34 -10.50
C THR A 952 17.26 25.03 -10.36
N ASN A 953 16.81 23.94 -10.98
CA ASN A 953 17.47 22.64 -11.01
C ASN A 953 17.65 22.18 -12.46
N GLU A 954 18.63 21.31 -12.72
CA GLU A 954 19.02 20.68 -14.00
C GLU A 954 17.89 19.96 -14.79
N ARG A 955 16.62 20.11 -14.41
CA ARG A 955 15.46 19.66 -15.19
C ARG A 955 15.19 20.67 -16.30
N SER A 956 15.44 20.25 -17.54
CA SER A 956 14.92 20.87 -18.74
C SER A 956 13.38 20.93 -18.68
N THR A 957 12.81 22.13 -18.64
CA THR A 957 11.36 22.33 -18.70
C THR A 957 10.86 22.14 -20.14
N PRO A 958 9.80 21.35 -20.38
CA PRO A 958 9.22 21.22 -21.71
C PRO A 958 8.73 22.59 -22.20
N GLY A 959 8.96 22.88 -23.48
CA GLY A 959 8.55 24.15 -24.08
C GLY A 959 7.03 24.35 -24.04
N ILE A 960 6.59 25.55 -23.70
CA ILE A 960 5.17 25.93 -23.63
C ILE A 960 4.71 26.36 -25.02
N ALA A 961 3.64 25.75 -25.52
CA ALA A 961 3.00 26.11 -26.78
C ALA A 961 1.88 27.13 -26.59
N GLN A 962 1.11 26.99 -25.51
CA GLN A 962 -0.11 27.76 -25.30
C GLN A 962 -0.35 28.04 -23.82
N TYR A 963 -0.89 29.22 -23.53
CA TYR A 963 -1.36 29.65 -22.21
C TYR A 963 -2.88 29.73 -22.24
N ARG A 964 -3.56 29.26 -21.19
CA ARG A 964 -5.02 29.22 -21.09
C ARG A 964 -5.49 29.75 -19.74
N LEU A 965 -6.60 30.48 -19.77
CA LEU A 965 -7.40 30.78 -18.58
C LEU A 965 -8.66 29.94 -18.57
N LEU A 966 -8.99 29.40 -17.40
CA LEU A 966 -10.20 28.64 -17.18
C LEU A 966 -11.09 29.39 -16.19
N PHE A 967 -12.31 29.67 -16.61
CA PHE A 967 -13.36 30.27 -15.79
C PHE A 967 -14.30 29.17 -15.31
N ARG A 968 -14.37 29.01 -13.98
CA ARG A 968 -15.22 28.04 -13.32
C ARG A 968 -16.34 28.76 -12.60
N GLN A 969 -17.57 28.44 -12.97
CA GLN A 969 -18.76 28.98 -12.34
C GLN A 969 -18.95 28.37 -10.93
N ASP A 970 -19.17 29.22 -9.92
CA ASP A 970 -19.63 28.80 -8.59
C ASP A 970 -21.05 29.34 -8.32
N GLN A 971 -21.83 28.63 -7.51
CA GLN A 971 -23.19 29.05 -7.15
C GLN A 971 -23.17 29.69 -5.77
N VAL A 972 -23.03 31.02 -5.74
CA VAL A 972 -23.12 31.82 -4.50
C VAL A 972 -24.43 32.60 -4.48
N LEU A 973 -25.06 32.70 -3.31
CA LEU A 973 -26.24 33.54 -3.10
C LEU A 973 -25.85 35.03 -3.22
N PRO A 974 -26.65 35.89 -3.88
CA PRO A 974 -26.35 37.32 -4.01
C PRO A 974 -26.21 37.98 -2.63
N MET A 975 -24.99 38.35 -2.24
CA MET A 975 -24.76 39.17 -1.04
C MET A 975 -24.09 40.45 -1.50
N GLY A 976 -24.90 41.48 -1.74
CA GLY A 976 -24.54 42.73 -2.43
C GLY A 976 -23.53 43.66 -1.74
N SER A 977 -22.50 43.15 -1.07
CA SER A 977 -21.40 43.95 -0.55
C SER A 977 -20.06 43.29 -0.88
N TYR A 978 -19.36 43.82 -1.88
CA TYR A 978 -17.95 43.49 -2.09
C TYR A 978 -17.14 44.10 -0.94
N GLY A 979 -16.92 43.34 0.12
CA GLY A 979 -16.04 43.81 1.18
C GLY A 979 -15.85 42.94 2.40
N LEU A 980 -16.85 42.19 2.87
CA LEU A 980 -16.77 41.69 4.25
C LEU A 980 -17.31 40.28 4.55
N ASP A 981 -17.71 39.45 3.57
CA ASP A 981 -18.28 38.14 3.96
C ASP A 981 -17.83 36.87 3.21
N SER A 982 -17.14 36.94 2.07
CA SER A 982 -16.52 35.72 1.51
C SER A 982 -15.32 35.24 2.33
N MET A 983 -14.63 36.13 3.06
CA MET A 983 -13.56 35.76 3.99
C MET A 983 -14.04 35.42 5.41
N THR A 984 -15.25 35.82 5.80
CA THR A 984 -15.70 35.78 7.22
C THR A 984 -16.70 34.66 7.49
N GLN A 985 -17.59 34.34 6.54
CA GLN A 985 -18.47 33.17 6.62
C GLN A 985 -17.98 31.95 5.83
N GLY A 986 -16.95 32.11 4.99
CA GLY A 986 -16.14 31.03 4.43
C GLY A 986 -15.25 30.39 5.49
N SER A 987 -15.84 29.82 6.55
CA SER A 987 -15.15 29.05 7.58
C SER A 987 -14.61 27.73 7.02
N LYS A 988 -13.56 27.87 6.22
CA LYS A 988 -12.54 26.90 5.79
C LYS A 988 -11.84 27.63 4.66
N ALA A 989 -10.61 28.09 4.90
CA ALA A 989 -9.59 27.90 3.88
C ALA A 989 -9.64 26.40 3.55
N LYS A 990 -10.43 26.03 2.53
CA LYS A 990 -10.33 24.71 1.92
C LYS A 990 -8.90 24.69 1.42
N THR A 991 -8.02 24.08 2.21
CA THR A 991 -6.76 23.54 1.73
C THR A 991 -7.07 22.93 0.37
N LEU A 992 -6.48 23.50 -0.69
CA LEU A 992 -6.71 23.18 -2.09
C LEU A 992 -7.01 21.67 -2.24
N PRO A 993 -8.29 21.26 -2.37
CA PRO A 993 -8.57 19.85 -2.59
C PRO A 993 -7.93 19.45 -3.91
N SER A 994 -7.40 18.23 -3.97
CA SER A 994 -6.84 17.59 -5.17
C SER A 994 -7.78 17.63 -6.39
N SER A 995 -9.07 17.93 -6.19
CA SER A 995 -10.08 18.17 -7.22
C SER A 995 -9.92 19.47 -8.02
N PHE A 996 -9.02 20.39 -7.63
CA PHE A 996 -8.71 21.61 -8.40
C PHE A 996 -7.60 21.38 -9.44
N ALA A 997 -6.94 20.23 -9.47
CA ALA A 997 -5.78 19.99 -10.34
C ALA A 997 -6.13 19.82 -11.83
N THR A 998 -7.42 19.69 -12.19
CA THR A 998 -7.86 19.40 -13.57
C THR A 998 -9.03 20.27 -14.02
N PRO A 999 -9.14 20.56 -15.34
CA PRO A 999 -10.33 21.14 -15.95
C PRO A 999 -11.59 20.29 -15.72
N ARG A 1000 -12.76 20.91 -15.60
CA ARG A 1000 -14.08 20.26 -15.52
C ARG A 1000 -14.85 20.41 -16.85
N PRO A 1001 -15.84 19.55 -17.12
CA PRO A 1001 -16.63 19.62 -18.37
C PRO A 1001 -17.33 20.95 -18.64
N PHE A 1002 -17.63 21.72 -17.59
CA PHE A 1002 -18.30 23.03 -17.68
C PHE A 1002 -17.37 24.23 -17.50
N ASP A 1003 -16.05 24.01 -17.40
CA ASP A 1003 -15.10 25.12 -17.31
C ASP A 1003 -15.01 25.81 -18.69
N ILE A 1004 -15.08 27.13 -18.71
CA ILE A 1004 -14.94 27.92 -19.94
C ILE A 1004 -13.47 28.26 -20.14
N THR A 1005 -12.91 27.91 -21.30
CA THR A 1005 -11.49 28.09 -21.60
C THR A 1005 -11.26 29.25 -22.56
N ILE A 1006 -10.31 30.12 -22.22
CA ILE A 1006 -9.85 31.24 -23.05
C ILE A 1006 -8.34 31.08 -23.29
N ASP A 1007 -7.96 30.93 -24.54
CA ASP A 1007 -6.56 30.90 -24.94
C ASP A 1007 -5.97 32.31 -24.91
N LEU A 1008 -4.75 32.44 -24.41
CA LEU A 1008 -4.04 33.69 -24.25
C LEU A 1008 -2.91 33.85 -25.26
N ASP A 1009 -2.78 35.06 -25.79
CA ASP A 1009 -1.64 35.49 -26.61
C ASP A 1009 -0.63 36.24 -25.73
N PRO A 1010 0.47 35.59 -25.29
CA PRO A 1010 1.41 36.18 -24.35
C PRO A 1010 2.30 37.25 -25.00
N SER A 1011 2.52 38.35 -24.27
CA SER A 1011 3.51 39.39 -24.56
C SER A 1011 4.41 39.63 -23.33
N GLY A 1012 5.51 40.38 -23.47
CA GLY A 1012 6.44 40.66 -22.37
C GLY A 1012 7.54 39.61 -22.19
N SER A 1013 8.33 39.72 -21.12
CA SER A 1013 9.47 38.83 -20.82
C SER A 1013 9.05 37.65 -19.94
N ARG A 1014 9.86 36.59 -19.83
CA ARG A 1014 9.53 35.40 -19.00
C ARG A 1014 9.23 35.73 -17.53
N GLY A 1015 9.90 36.76 -16.98
CA GLY A 1015 9.69 37.20 -15.60
C GLY A 1015 8.49 38.12 -15.39
N ASN A 1016 7.82 38.55 -16.47
CA ASN A 1016 6.64 39.40 -16.43
C ASN A 1016 5.87 39.27 -17.76
N ARG A 1017 5.16 38.16 -17.91
CA ARG A 1017 4.30 37.89 -19.05
C ARG A 1017 2.96 38.55 -18.85
N GLN A 1018 2.36 39.01 -19.94
CA GLN A 1018 1.03 39.62 -19.91
C GLN A 1018 0.22 39.32 -21.16
N ALA A 1019 -1.10 39.26 -21.02
CA ALA A 1019 -2.05 39.15 -22.13
C ALA A 1019 -3.28 40.02 -21.85
N GLU A 1020 -3.81 40.63 -22.90
CA GLU A 1020 -5.06 41.41 -22.83
C GLU A 1020 -6.23 40.54 -23.30
N ILE A 1021 -7.34 40.56 -22.56
CA ILE A 1021 -8.54 39.77 -22.86
C ILE A 1021 -9.61 40.69 -23.40
N PRO A 1022 -9.98 40.59 -24.69
CA PRO A 1022 -11.07 41.37 -25.24
C PRO A 1022 -12.40 41.04 -24.54
N LEU A 1023 -13.18 42.07 -24.17
CA LEU A 1023 -14.50 41.88 -23.56
C LEU A 1023 -15.44 41.08 -24.47
N SER A 1024 -15.30 41.21 -25.78
CA SER A 1024 -16.05 40.43 -26.78
C SER A 1024 -15.79 38.92 -26.69
N SER A 1025 -14.57 38.51 -26.32
CA SER A 1025 -14.22 37.10 -26.11
C SER A 1025 -14.94 36.52 -24.90
N LEU A 1026 -14.97 37.26 -23.79
CA LEU A 1026 -15.72 36.87 -22.58
C LEU A 1026 -17.23 36.85 -22.82
N THR A 1027 -17.72 37.78 -23.63
CA THR A 1027 -19.14 37.89 -24.00
C THR A 1027 -19.59 36.72 -24.86
N SER A 1028 -18.78 36.35 -25.85
CA SER A 1028 -19.05 35.21 -26.75
C SER A 1028 -18.94 33.87 -26.01
N ALA A 1029 -18.04 33.78 -25.04
CA ALA A 1029 -17.84 32.60 -24.21
C ALA A 1029 -18.92 32.43 -23.11
N GLY A 1030 -19.76 33.45 -22.88
CA GLY A 1030 -20.81 33.43 -21.86
C GLY A 1030 -20.32 33.73 -20.44
N VAL A 1031 -19.07 34.18 -20.27
CA VAL A 1031 -18.53 34.63 -18.98
C VAL A 1031 -19.06 36.01 -18.63
N PHE A 1032 -19.13 36.92 -19.63
CA PHE A 1032 -19.79 38.21 -19.51
C PHE A 1032 -21.18 38.15 -20.18
N PRO A 1033 -22.28 38.60 -19.54
CA PRO A 1033 -23.62 38.46 -20.11
C PRO A 1033 -23.83 39.25 -21.42
N SER A 1034 -24.23 38.56 -22.49
CA SER A 1034 -24.25 39.09 -23.85
C SER A 1034 -25.56 39.74 -24.32
N ASN A 1035 -26.72 39.40 -23.75
CA ASN A 1035 -28.01 39.71 -24.39
C ASN A 1035 -28.89 40.76 -23.70
N ASP A 1036 -28.79 40.96 -22.37
CA ASP A 1036 -29.70 41.90 -21.67
C ASP A 1036 -28.98 43.00 -20.86
N GLY A 1037 -27.65 42.89 -20.68
CA GLY A 1037 -26.86 43.81 -19.85
C GLY A 1037 -27.26 43.82 -18.37
N PHE A 1038 -28.07 42.85 -17.95
CA PHE A 1038 -28.53 42.70 -16.57
C PHE A 1038 -27.57 41.82 -15.77
N TRP A 1039 -27.48 42.17 -14.49
CA TRP A 1039 -26.72 41.44 -13.49
C TRP A 1039 -27.33 40.05 -13.25
N ARG A 1040 -26.46 39.06 -13.03
CA ARG A 1040 -26.82 37.67 -12.69
C ARG A 1040 -26.04 37.27 -11.45
N GLY A 1041 -26.62 36.41 -10.62
CA GLY A 1041 -25.95 35.83 -9.44
C GLY A 1041 -24.98 34.72 -9.85
N GLU A 1042 -23.96 35.06 -10.64
CA GLU A 1042 -22.91 34.15 -11.10
C GLU A 1042 -21.56 34.67 -10.61
N SER A 1043 -20.80 33.83 -9.90
CA SER A 1043 -19.42 34.11 -9.51
C SER A 1043 -18.46 33.17 -10.26
N TRP A 1044 -17.25 33.67 -10.53
CA TRP A 1044 -16.25 32.96 -11.32
C TRP A 1044 -14.93 32.82 -10.57
N GLN A 1045 -14.45 31.59 -10.45
CA GLN A 1045 -13.07 31.28 -10.07
C GLN A 1045 -12.21 31.19 -11.33
N ILE A 1046 -11.02 31.77 -11.30
CA ILE A 1046 -10.12 31.84 -12.45
C ILE A 1046 -8.87 31.00 -12.20
N PHE A 1047 -8.53 30.15 -13.17
CA PHE A 1047 -7.33 29.32 -13.14
C PHE A 1047 -6.47 29.51 -14.38
N PHE A 1048 -5.17 29.31 -14.22
CA PHE A 1048 -4.17 29.32 -15.28
C PHE A 1048 -3.78 27.87 -15.63
N GLN A 1049 -3.66 27.58 -16.92
CA GLN A 1049 -3.10 26.34 -17.44
C GLN A 1049 -2.12 26.62 -18.58
N THR A 1050 -1.07 25.81 -18.68
CA THR A 1050 -0.13 25.83 -19.81
C THR A 1050 -0.20 24.50 -20.55
N VAL A 1051 0.00 24.54 -21.86
CA VAL A 1051 0.04 23.35 -22.70
C VAL A 1051 1.42 23.25 -23.34
N SER A 1052 2.06 22.09 -23.25
CA SER A 1052 3.37 21.88 -23.87
C SER A 1052 3.29 21.84 -25.40
N LEU A 1053 4.42 21.93 -26.08
CA LEU A 1053 4.55 21.67 -27.53
C LEU A 1053 4.03 20.31 -27.96
N ALA A 1054 3.97 19.33 -27.05
CA ALA A 1054 3.42 18.00 -27.29
C ALA A 1054 1.92 17.88 -26.94
N GLY A 1055 1.24 18.98 -26.61
CA GLY A 1055 -0.18 18.99 -26.27
C GLY A 1055 -0.51 18.51 -24.86
N VAL A 1056 0.48 18.36 -23.97
CA VAL A 1056 0.28 17.92 -22.59
C VAL A 1056 -0.08 19.11 -21.70
N PRO A 1057 -1.27 19.14 -21.07
CA PRO A 1057 -1.67 20.23 -20.20
C PRO A 1057 -1.00 20.14 -18.82
N SER A 1058 -0.65 21.29 -18.25
CA SER A 1058 -0.24 21.41 -16.84
C SER A 1058 -1.42 21.26 -15.88
N ALA A 1059 -1.10 21.13 -14.59
CA ALA A 1059 -2.08 21.35 -13.53
C ALA A 1059 -2.65 22.77 -13.62
N LEU A 1060 -3.78 23.00 -12.95
CA LEU A 1060 -4.38 24.33 -12.81
C LEU A 1060 -3.72 25.10 -11.66
N ALA A 1061 -3.34 26.35 -11.90
CA ALA A 1061 -2.89 27.29 -10.87
C ALA A 1061 -3.96 28.36 -10.63
N PRO A 1062 -4.31 28.71 -9.38
CA PRO A 1062 -5.26 29.77 -9.12
C PRO A 1062 -4.71 31.13 -9.57
N VAL A 1063 -5.58 31.98 -10.11
CA VAL A 1063 -5.26 33.35 -10.54
C VAL A 1063 -5.90 34.33 -9.56
N GLY A 1064 -5.10 35.25 -9.00
CA GLY A 1064 -5.59 36.31 -8.14
C GLY A 1064 -6.43 37.32 -8.93
N ILE A 1065 -7.51 37.84 -8.35
CA ILE A 1065 -8.40 38.78 -9.02
C ILE A 1065 -8.20 40.18 -8.45
N PHE A 1066 -8.09 41.16 -9.34
CA PHE A 1066 -7.85 42.56 -9.03
C PHE A 1066 -8.86 43.44 -9.74
N LEU A 1067 -9.67 44.17 -8.98
CA LEU A 1067 -10.57 45.18 -9.50
C LEU A 1067 -9.93 46.55 -9.28
N ARG A 1068 -9.78 47.33 -10.36
CA ARG A 1068 -9.22 48.68 -10.34
C ARG A 1068 -10.28 49.67 -10.78
N PHE A 1069 -10.48 50.72 -9.99
CA PHE A 1069 -11.44 51.78 -10.27
C PHE A 1069 -10.69 53.08 -10.54
N GLU A 1070 -11.01 53.70 -11.68
CA GLU A 1070 -10.44 54.97 -12.15
C GLU A 1070 -11.56 55.97 -12.42
N ALA A 1071 -11.31 57.25 -12.17
CA ALA A 1071 -12.24 58.32 -12.54
C ALA A 1071 -12.24 58.54 -14.07
N ASP A 1072 -13.38 58.90 -14.65
CA ASP A 1072 -13.52 59.10 -16.10
C ASP A 1072 -12.58 60.19 -16.68
N ASN A 1073 -12.12 61.12 -15.84
CA ASN A 1073 -11.21 62.21 -16.21
C ASN A 1073 -9.71 61.84 -16.15
N SER A 1074 -9.35 60.59 -15.82
CA SER A 1074 -7.94 60.18 -15.71
C SER A 1074 -7.28 60.09 -17.11
N PRO A 1075 -6.07 60.66 -17.31
CA PRO A 1075 -5.36 60.52 -18.57
C PRO A 1075 -5.06 59.03 -18.82
N GLY A 1076 -5.26 58.59 -20.07
CA GLY A 1076 -5.08 57.25 -20.66
C GLY A 1076 -4.38 56.12 -19.87
N PRO A 1077 -4.64 54.84 -20.21
CA PRO A 1077 -4.26 53.65 -19.41
C PRO A 1077 -2.76 53.47 -19.07
N ASP A 1078 -1.86 54.27 -19.68
CA ASP A 1078 -0.41 54.23 -19.48
C ASP A 1078 0.17 55.50 -18.79
N ALA A 1079 -0.65 56.48 -18.41
CA ALA A 1079 -0.20 57.66 -17.69
C ALA A 1079 -0.11 57.35 -16.18
N ALA A 1080 0.95 57.83 -15.52
CA ALA A 1080 1.10 57.73 -14.07
C ALA A 1080 0.05 58.60 -13.36
N VAL A 1081 -1.15 58.03 -13.15
CA VAL A 1081 -2.19 58.60 -12.29
C VAL A 1081 -1.67 58.53 -10.85
N ALA A 1082 -1.78 59.62 -10.08
CA ALA A 1082 -1.37 59.64 -8.69
C ALA A 1082 -2.16 58.60 -7.88
N GLU A 1083 -1.51 57.89 -6.94
CA GLU A 1083 -2.15 56.87 -6.08
C GLU A 1083 -3.42 57.38 -5.34
N SER A 1084 -3.59 58.70 -5.21
CA SER A 1084 -4.75 59.34 -4.59
C SER A 1084 -6.05 59.31 -5.42
N GLU A 1085 -6.02 58.92 -6.69
CA GLU A 1085 -7.20 58.89 -7.59
C GLU A 1085 -7.61 57.47 -8.03
N ARG A 1086 -7.04 56.42 -7.41
CA ARG A 1086 -7.24 55.02 -7.79
C ARG A 1086 -7.65 54.17 -6.59
N GLU A 1087 -8.72 53.41 -6.73
CA GLU A 1087 -9.14 52.43 -5.73
C GLU A 1087 -8.92 51.00 -6.25
N GLU A 1088 -8.42 50.11 -5.39
CA GLU A 1088 -8.17 48.71 -5.72
C GLU A 1088 -8.86 47.77 -4.72
N LYS A 1089 -9.47 46.70 -5.26
CA LYS A 1089 -10.04 45.61 -4.48
C LYS A 1089 -9.51 44.27 -4.97
N ARG A 1090 -9.29 43.34 -4.05
CA ARG A 1090 -8.83 41.97 -4.35
C ARG A 1090 -9.86 40.95 -3.88
N PRO A 1091 -10.95 40.72 -4.64
CA PRO A 1091 -11.94 39.72 -4.27
C PRO A 1091 -11.39 38.30 -4.47
N ALA A 1092 -11.97 37.33 -3.78
CA ALA A 1092 -11.64 35.91 -3.94
C ALA A 1092 -12.24 35.31 -5.22
N GLU A 1093 -13.36 35.85 -5.70
CA GLU A 1093 -14.09 35.41 -6.90
C GLU A 1093 -14.49 36.62 -7.74
N LEU A 1094 -14.62 36.41 -9.05
CA LEU A 1094 -15.02 37.46 -9.98
C LEU A 1094 -16.54 37.44 -10.10
N GLU A 1095 -17.15 38.52 -9.64
CA GLU A 1095 -18.53 38.87 -9.95
C GLU A 1095 -18.51 40.18 -10.75
N TRP A 1096 -19.43 40.31 -11.72
CA TRP A 1096 -19.51 41.52 -12.55
C TRP A 1096 -20.25 42.65 -11.82
N LEU A 1097 -19.69 43.85 -11.86
CA LEU A 1097 -20.16 45.00 -11.10
C LEU A 1097 -21.54 45.50 -11.61
N PRO A 1098 -22.59 45.52 -10.78
CA PRO A 1098 -23.86 46.16 -11.12
C PRO A 1098 -23.83 47.68 -10.91
N VAL A 1099 -24.64 48.41 -11.67
CA VAL A 1099 -24.99 49.82 -11.45
C VAL A 1099 -25.87 49.92 -10.19
N PRO A 1100 -25.58 50.85 -9.26
CA PRO A 1100 -26.40 51.07 -8.07
C PRO A 1100 -27.89 51.28 -8.42
N THR A 1101 -28.76 50.43 -7.88
CA THR A 1101 -30.21 50.44 -8.16
C THR A 1101 -31.01 50.45 -6.85
N GLN A 1102 -32.06 51.27 -6.78
CA GLN A 1102 -32.95 51.34 -5.62
C GLN A 1102 -34.13 50.37 -5.76
N LEU A 1103 -34.23 49.37 -4.88
CA LEU A 1103 -35.34 48.41 -4.86
C LEU A 1103 -36.62 49.04 -4.30
N PRO A 1104 -37.81 48.81 -4.89
CA PRO A 1104 -39.08 49.32 -4.36
C PRO A 1104 -39.47 48.60 -3.06
N PHE A 1105 -39.90 49.37 -2.05
CA PHE A 1105 -40.39 48.82 -0.77
C PHE A 1105 -41.86 48.40 -0.88
N LEU A 1106 -42.25 47.28 -0.24
CA LEU A 1106 -43.65 46.84 -0.14
C LEU A 1106 -44.44 47.77 0.81
N PRO A 1107 -45.72 48.10 0.53
CA PRO A 1107 -46.52 48.99 1.37
C PRO A 1107 -46.89 48.36 2.72
N PRO A 1108 -46.97 49.14 3.81
CA PRO A 1108 -47.41 48.64 5.12
C PRO A 1108 -48.94 48.47 5.16
N GLU A 1109 -49.44 47.29 5.54
CA GLU A 1109 -50.85 47.07 5.90
C GLU A 1109 -50.97 46.85 7.42
N ASP A 1110 -51.87 47.61 8.07
CA ASP A 1110 -52.03 47.66 9.54
C ASP A 1110 -52.41 46.32 10.20
N GLN A 1111 -51.96 46.19 11.46
CA GLN A 1111 -52.11 45.03 12.33
C GLN A 1111 -53.58 44.73 12.66
N ARG A 1112 -54.12 43.62 12.14
CA ARG A 1112 -55.38 43.04 12.60
C ARG A 1112 -55.19 41.60 13.03
N VAL A 1113 -55.68 41.28 14.22
CA VAL A 1113 -55.91 39.92 14.69
C VAL A 1113 -57.33 39.53 14.29
N ILE A 1114 -57.47 38.53 13.43
CA ILE A 1114 -58.77 38.03 13.00
C ILE A 1114 -58.91 36.61 13.54
N VAL A 1115 -59.94 36.37 14.36
CA VAL A 1115 -60.29 35.04 14.85
C VAL A 1115 -61.33 34.43 13.89
N GLY A 1116 -61.05 33.24 13.34
CA GLY A 1116 -61.93 32.59 12.37
C GLY A 1116 -61.69 31.07 12.26
N THR A 1117 -62.37 30.38 11.35
CA THR A 1117 -62.09 28.98 11.04
C THR A 1117 -60.89 28.85 10.09
N ALA A 1118 -60.08 27.82 10.26
CA ALA A 1118 -58.94 27.53 9.38
C ALA A 1118 -59.44 27.19 7.99
N HIS A 1119 -58.85 27.78 6.95
CA HIS A 1119 -59.18 27.50 5.55
C HIS A 1119 -58.00 26.83 4.86
N PHE A 1120 -58.27 25.80 4.06
CA PHE A 1120 -57.25 25.04 3.31
C PHE A 1120 -57.56 25.06 1.81
N PRO A 1121 -56.52 25.09 0.96
CA PRO A 1121 -56.69 25.05 -0.48
C PRO A 1121 -57.17 23.66 -0.88
N MET A 1122 -58.39 23.57 -1.41
CA MET A 1122 -59.00 22.35 -1.93
C MET A 1122 -59.53 22.59 -3.34
N PRO A 1123 -59.57 21.57 -4.22
CA PRO A 1123 -60.18 21.71 -5.53
C PRO A 1123 -61.66 22.09 -5.41
N ASP A 1124 -62.13 23.00 -6.25
CA ASP A 1124 -63.54 23.40 -6.27
C ASP A 1124 -64.42 22.20 -6.67
N SER A 1125 -65.29 21.76 -5.75
CA SER A 1125 -66.12 20.55 -5.88
C SER A 1125 -67.10 20.55 -7.07
N SER A 1126 -67.23 21.68 -7.75
CA SER A 1126 -68.13 21.87 -8.90
C SER A 1126 -67.54 21.43 -10.25
N THR A 1127 -66.26 21.08 -10.32
CA THR A 1127 -65.59 20.71 -11.59
C THR A 1127 -64.87 19.36 -11.45
N PRO A 1128 -65.18 18.34 -12.28
CA PRO A 1128 -64.51 17.04 -12.18
C PRO A 1128 -63.05 17.14 -12.63
N LEU A 1129 -62.13 16.79 -11.74
CA LEU A 1129 -60.70 16.68 -12.02
C LEU A 1129 -60.45 15.48 -12.93
N VAL A 1130 -60.04 15.71 -14.18
CA VAL A 1130 -59.52 14.66 -15.06
C VAL A 1130 -58.00 14.76 -15.05
N PHE A 1131 -57.34 13.72 -14.55
CA PHE A 1131 -55.89 13.59 -14.61
C PHE A 1131 -55.49 13.02 -15.97
N ASP A 1132 -54.73 13.79 -16.75
CA ASP A 1132 -54.03 13.26 -17.93
C ASP A 1132 -52.69 12.64 -17.49
N LEU A 1133 -52.46 11.40 -17.91
CA LEU A 1133 -51.33 10.55 -17.53
C LEU A 1133 -49.98 10.98 -18.14
N GLN A 1134 -49.92 12.07 -18.90
CA GLN A 1134 -48.66 12.63 -19.40
C GLN A 1134 -47.95 13.62 -18.45
N GLY A 1135 -48.38 13.70 -17.18
CA GLY A 1135 -47.60 14.35 -16.12
C GLY A 1135 -47.47 15.87 -16.23
N ARG A 1136 -48.31 16.54 -17.02
CA ARG A 1136 -48.44 18.00 -17.01
C ARG A 1136 -49.75 18.38 -16.34
N PHE A 1137 -49.66 19.12 -15.23
CA PHE A 1137 -50.79 19.86 -14.69
C PHE A 1137 -51.20 20.92 -15.73
N GLY A 1138 -52.14 20.57 -16.61
CA GLY A 1138 -52.60 21.42 -17.72
C GLY A 1138 -53.63 22.49 -17.32
N HIS A 1139 -53.91 22.65 -16.03
CA HIS A 1139 -54.82 23.68 -15.53
C HIS A 1139 -54.11 24.59 -14.55
N SER A 1140 -54.36 25.89 -14.71
CA SER A 1140 -53.96 26.94 -13.78
C SER A 1140 -54.48 26.63 -12.37
N LEU A 1141 -53.74 27.06 -11.33
CA LEU A 1141 -54.10 26.91 -9.91
C LEU A 1141 -55.47 27.52 -9.54
N ASP A 1142 -56.12 28.22 -10.47
CA ASP A 1142 -57.43 28.84 -10.35
C ASP A 1142 -58.56 27.88 -9.95
N ILE A 1143 -58.38 26.57 -10.14
CA ILE A 1143 -59.33 25.51 -9.73
C ILE A 1143 -59.23 25.14 -8.24
N VAL A 1144 -58.19 25.60 -7.54
CA VAL A 1144 -57.97 25.34 -6.11
C VAL A 1144 -58.44 26.57 -5.32
N ARG A 1145 -59.46 26.40 -4.49
CA ARG A 1145 -60.02 27.47 -3.65
C ARG A 1145 -59.86 27.14 -2.17
N TYR A 1146 -59.72 28.18 -1.36
CA TYR A 1146 -59.62 28.03 0.08
C TYR A 1146 -61.00 27.82 0.69
N HIS A 1147 -61.25 26.62 1.19
CA HIS A 1147 -62.49 26.27 1.89
C HIS A 1147 -62.23 26.07 3.38
N SER A 1148 -63.24 26.32 4.22
CA SER A 1148 -63.14 26.03 5.66
C SER A 1148 -62.80 24.55 5.89
N HIS A 1149 -61.86 24.29 6.80
CA HIS A 1149 -61.40 22.96 7.12
C HIS A 1149 -62.59 22.10 7.61
N PRO A 1150 -62.80 20.87 7.09
CA PRO A 1150 -64.01 20.09 7.33
C PRO A 1150 -64.26 19.72 8.80
N LYS A 1151 -63.22 19.75 9.64
CA LYS A 1151 -63.33 19.57 11.11
C LYS A 1151 -63.67 20.84 11.91
N GLY A 1152 -63.89 21.98 11.26
CA GLY A 1152 -64.32 23.23 11.91
C GLY A 1152 -63.29 23.86 12.85
N ILE A 1153 -61.99 23.64 12.61
CA ILE A 1153 -60.89 24.09 13.47
C ILE A 1153 -60.86 25.63 13.51
N ARG A 1154 -60.86 26.22 14.70
CA ARG A 1154 -60.70 27.68 14.89
C ARG A 1154 -59.23 28.06 14.95
N CYS A 1155 -58.87 29.18 14.35
CA CYS A 1155 -57.52 29.73 14.33
C CYS A 1155 -57.53 31.24 14.57
N LEU A 1156 -56.48 31.71 15.25
CA LEU A 1156 -56.11 33.12 15.29
C LEU A 1156 -55.22 33.42 14.09
N ARG A 1157 -55.65 34.32 13.20
CA ARG A 1157 -54.79 34.85 12.15
C ARG A 1157 -54.17 36.15 12.63
N LEU A 1158 -52.87 36.08 12.94
CA LEU A 1158 -52.04 37.25 13.21
C LEU A 1158 -51.41 37.67 11.86
N ARG A 1159 -51.68 38.89 11.39
CA ARG A 1159 -50.91 39.49 10.30
C ARG A 1159 -49.92 40.46 10.88
N TRP A 1160 -48.64 40.11 10.80
CA TRP A 1160 -47.53 40.99 11.17
C TRP A 1160 -46.75 41.29 9.91
N ASN A 1161 -46.71 42.56 9.55
CA ASN A 1161 -45.70 43.08 8.63
C ASN A 1161 -45.33 44.48 9.13
N GLN A 1162 -44.24 44.60 9.88
CA GLN A 1162 -43.54 45.88 9.97
C GLN A 1162 -42.41 45.83 8.95
N GLY A 1163 -42.78 46.02 7.68
CA GLY A 1163 -41.82 46.33 6.64
C GLY A 1163 -41.30 47.76 6.81
N PRO A 1164 -40.15 48.09 6.19
CA PRO A 1164 -39.55 49.43 6.24
C PRO A 1164 -40.55 50.52 5.81
N SER A 1165 -40.52 51.65 6.54
CA SER A 1165 -41.42 52.79 6.34
C SER A 1165 -40.66 54.02 5.81
N HIS A 1166 -41.30 54.87 5.02
CA HIS A 1166 -40.74 56.13 4.49
C HIS A 1166 -40.61 57.23 5.56
N LEU A 1167 -40.88 56.94 6.84
CA LEU A 1167 -40.77 57.91 7.91
C LEU A 1167 -39.29 58.25 8.18
N PRO A 1168 -38.91 59.54 8.27
CA PRO A 1168 -37.51 59.96 8.43
C PRO A 1168 -36.78 59.40 9.67
N ASN A 1169 -37.54 58.89 10.65
CA ASN A 1169 -37.04 58.42 11.94
C ASN A 1169 -37.28 56.91 12.15
N TYR A 1170 -37.47 56.14 11.07
CA TYR A 1170 -37.66 54.69 11.17
C TYR A 1170 -36.37 54.00 11.67
N PRO A 1171 -36.38 53.28 12.80
CA PRO A 1171 -35.16 52.66 13.34
C PRO A 1171 -34.73 51.47 12.47
N LEU A 1172 -33.64 51.64 11.72
CA LEU A 1172 -33.08 50.60 10.83
C LEU A 1172 -32.69 49.31 11.57
N SER A 1173 -32.44 49.39 12.88
CA SER A 1173 -32.18 48.22 13.73
C SER A 1173 -33.33 47.22 13.79
N MET A 1174 -34.57 47.63 13.46
CA MET A 1174 -35.72 46.71 13.40
C MET A 1174 -35.67 45.76 12.19
N ASN A 1175 -34.83 46.05 11.20
CA ASN A 1175 -34.60 45.19 10.03
C ASN A 1175 -33.29 44.36 10.17
N ALA A 1176 -32.48 44.62 11.20
CA ALA A 1176 -31.15 44.03 11.42
C ALA A 1176 -31.20 42.63 12.06
N GLY A 1177 -32.33 42.29 12.68
CA GLY A 1177 -32.54 40.99 13.34
C GLY A 1177 -33.86 40.91 14.08
N TYR A 1178 -34.19 39.72 14.58
CA TYR A 1178 -35.38 39.49 15.40
C TYR A 1178 -35.10 38.55 16.58
N HIS A 1179 -35.81 38.79 17.67
CA HIS A 1179 -35.81 37.95 18.86
C HIS A 1179 -36.89 36.87 18.73
N VAL A 1180 -36.51 35.59 18.85
CA VAL A 1180 -37.45 34.48 18.94
C VAL A 1180 -37.77 34.26 20.41
N LEU A 1181 -39.05 34.45 20.76
CA LEU A 1181 -39.54 34.34 22.13
C LEU A 1181 -40.50 33.15 22.25
N GLU A 1182 -40.38 32.37 23.32
CA GLU A 1182 -41.31 31.32 23.73
C GLU A 1182 -42.38 31.90 24.65
N LEU A 1183 -43.63 31.47 24.47
CA LEU A 1183 -44.72 31.72 25.41
C LEU A 1183 -45.45 30.40 25.69
N ASP A 1184 -45.39 29.93 26.93
CA ASP A 1184 -46.21 28.79 27.37
C ASP A 1184 -47.61 29.29 27.72
N ILE A 1185 -48.56 29.02 26.82
CA ILE A 1185 -49.92 29.56 26.91
C ILE A 1185 -50.73 28.85 28.01
N ASP A 1186 -50.41 27.58 28.29
CA ASP A 1186 -51.14 26.75 29.26
C ASP A 1186 -50.66 27.00 30.70
N ALA A 1187 -49.45 27.53 30.88
CA ALA A 1187 -48.89 27.91 32.17
C ALA A 1187 -49.39 29.28 32.71
N HIS A 1188 -50.12 30.06 31.89
CA HIS A 1188 -50.47 31.44 32.20
C HIS A 1188 -51.96 31.74 31.97
N THR A 1189 -52.48 32.74 32.70
CA THR A 1189 -53.91 33.07 32.69
C THR A 1189 -54.23 34.22 31.76
N THR A 1190 -55.52 34.40 31.42
CA THR A 1190 -56.01 35.50 30.59
C THR A 1190 -55.57 36.89 31.08
N GLN A 1191 -55.37 37.05 32.40
CA GLN A 1191 -54.90 38.29 32.98
C GLN A 1191 -53.44 38.60 32.62
N THR A 1192 -52.58 37.58 32.48
CA THR A 1192 -51.19 37.72 32.04
C THR A 1192 -51.11 38.24 30.61
N PHE A 1193 -52.02 37.82 29.72
CA PHE A 1193 -52.02 38.24 28.31
C PHE A 1193 -52.57 39.65 28.08
N LEU A 1194 -53.32 40.20 29.04
CA LEU A 1194 -53.92 41.55 28.96
C LEU A 1194 -53.01 42.65 29.53
N ASP A 1195 -52.02 42.28 30.34
CA ASP A 1195 -51.06 43.21 30.96
C ASP A 1195 -49.69 43.10 30.28
N LYS A 1196 -49.21 44.22 29.72
CA LYS A 1196 -47.99 44.27 28.91
C LYS A 1196 -46.73 43.92 29.71
N GLU A 1197 -46.66 44.27 30.99
CA GLU A 1197 -45.50 43.94 31.83
C GLU A 1197 -45.51 42.47 32.26
N LEU A 1198 -46.68 41.92 32.58
CA LEU A 1198 -46.80 40.50 32.93
C LEU A 1198 -46.55 39.60 31.72
N LEU A 1199 -47.03 39.98 30.53
CA LEU A 1199 -46.74 39.29 29.28
C LEU A 1199 -45.24 39.34 28.95
N GLY A 1200 -44.58 40.48 29.13
CA GLY A 1200 -43.13 40.61 28.94
C GLY A 1200 -42.31 39.71 29.87
N LYS A 1201 -42.78 39.44 31.08
CA LYS A 1201 -42.14 38.50 32.03
C LYS A 1201 -42.44 37.03 31.73
N ALA A 1202 -43.55 36.74 31.08
CA ALA A 1202 -43.96 35.41 30.67
C ALA A 1202 -43.27 34.94 29.36
N LEU A 1203 -42.77 35.89 28.57
CA LEU A 1203 -42.03 35.62 27.33
C LEU A 1203 -40.57 35.27 27.66
N ARG A 1204 -40.13 34.10 27.21
CA ARG A 1204 -38.74 33.64 27.37
C ARG A 1204 -38.01 33.76 26.04
N THR A 1205 -36.93 34.52 25.98
CA THR A 1205 -36.09 34.56 24.77
C THR A 1205 -35.44 33.21 24.53
N ILE A 1206 -35.71 32.60 23.38
CA ILE A 1206 -35.11 31.35 22.93
C ILE A 1206 -33.83 31.65 22.16
N GLN A 1207 -33.89 32.63 21.25
CA GLN A 1207 -32.81 32.87 20.30
C GLN A 1207 -32.84 34.30 19.79
N ASP A 1208 -31.67 34.91 19.68
CA ASP A 1208 -31.47 36.16 18.96
C ASP A 1208 -30.92 35.85 17.59
N VAL A 1209 -31.62 36.27 16.54
CA VAL A 1209 -31.22 36.07 15.15
C VAL A 1209 -30.85 37.42 14.57
N GLN A 1210 -29.57 37.61 14.28
CA GLN A 1210 -29.04 38.79 13.61
C GLN A 1210 -28.84 38.47 12.13
N LEU A 1211 -29.52 39.19 11.25
CA LEU A 1211 -29.46 38.97 9.80
C LEU A 1211 -28.35 39.80 9.15
N LEU A 1212 -28.25 41.10 9.50
CA LEU A 1212 -27.22 42.03 9.05
C LEU A 1212 -27.00 43.12 10.13
N PRO A 1213 -25.78 43.65 10.34
CA PRO A 1213 -25.56 44.88 11.11
C PRO A 1213 -26.34 46.04 10.51
N ALA A 1214 -26.93 46.91 11.34
CA ALA A 1214 -27.78 48.03 10.86
C ALA A 1214 -27.06 48.99 9.89
N ASN A 1215 -25.72 49.02 9.93
CA ASN A 1215 -24.86 49.84 9.06
C ASN A 1215 -24.73 49.25 7.64
N ASP A 1216 -25.06 47.97 7.45
CA ASP A 1216 -24.85 47.24 6.18
C ASP A 1216 -26.15 47.12 5.34
N LEU A 1217 -27.27 47.68 5.84
CA LEU A 1217 -28.56 47.69 5.14
C LEU A 1217 -28.61 48.71 3.98
N THR A 1218 -27.58 49.54 3.83
CA THR A 1218 -27.38 50.44 2.70
C THR A 1218 -26.48 49.77 1.65
N LEU A 1219 -27.01 49.49 0.46
CA LEU A 1219 -26.21 49.11 -0.72
C LEU A 1219 -25.49 50.36 -1.25
N THR A 1220 -24.45 50.77 -0.54
CA THR A 1220 -23.50 51.82 -0.93
C THR A 1220 -22.09 51.32 -0.65
N PRO A 1221 -21.08 51.74 -1.43
CA PRO A 1221 -19.68 51.51 -1.08
C PRO A 1221 -19.44 52.04 0.34
N ALA A 1222 -18.84 51.23 1.21
CA ALA A 1222 -18.47 51.67 2.54
C ALA A 1222 -17.21 52.54 2.46
N ASP A 1223 -17.39 53.79 2.05
CA ASP A 1223 -16.65 54.99 2.48
C ASP A 1223 -17.19 56.23 1.73
N THR A 1224 -18.09 56.95 2.39
CA THR A 1224 -18.29 58.41 2.24
C THR A 1224 -18.46 59.03 3.61
#